data_AF-A0A955HWZ7-F1
#
_entry.id   AF-A0A955HWZ7-F1
#
_cell.length_a   1.000
_cell.length_b   1.000
_cell.length_c   1.000
_cell.angle_alpha   90.00
_cell.angle_beta   90.00
_cell.angle_gamma   90.00
#
_symmetry.space_group_name_H-M   'P 1'
#
loop_
_entity.id
_entity.type
_entity.pdbx_description
1 polymer ?
#
loop_
_entity_poly.entity_id
_entity_poly.type
_entity_poly.pdbx_seq_one_letter_code
_entity_poly.pdbx_strand_id
1 'polypeptide(L)'
;MFNFKKNKDIQEMGKLLSGLEKPNLKVSERKELKNRLISQIEAGEAAEHEYVPHSTREFIEKLKNATKGVHVSDWNAFMMKERIMDYVESSAGWRESQIIQKTGSFLRTGVAGFLLFVFAFTAVVVPFRVTRVLAKTTYLDQVSGEVKVVRKSVVMKAKPMMQLEEGDLVLTQEGSVATIHFFDDSVTRLAEKTSVQVKKLRKEPDRPSKTEVAVEVDEGRVWVRAWNLAQDSKFSVDTTTVNAEVAKKGAFDLKANEDKTELAVYDNVVEVETKTVTTKKPAKVVIAGYKAAVVASAPDADVVVEKIQDSEDDTVWVAENLTHDAEYQTQLIAGKEEAVKNQKDELLIADNVEGEELDEDVIAAKGKVQEAYKALMEAEEQLVNGDAEKGDQQLEDFKARIQDILDSLSGLEEKDPLYAQVVRDALQDKIDMQLKDLATFGPGDALYKAKEALQETELALAPTDVEKVGVQLAQAEDALLEMQDLLKAGNTEQAAELLNRYHERTNGFSLNVADQNEEELRELFMSLIGKQATHMKVMTSIEQSLELQNDESGFRDEVKQVRDDTLRKFLIALEQNPDYVSDDVLLEVKDLYDSYVVAEDASIEDLIDPAVGKLLAKEYQVSFIAPNLGNEAGFDAIVMVPQEATANVEEEEEEGGSWIGN
;
A
#
# COMPACT_ATOMS: atom_id res chain seq x y z
N MET A 1 64.61 -0.11 -13.45
CA MET A 1 63.62 0.40 -14.44
C MET A 1 62.28 -0.37 -14.35
N PHE A 2 61.76 -0.64 -13.15
CA PHE A 2 60.55 -1.47 -12.93
C PHE A 2 59.43 -0.77 -12.12
N ASN A 3 59.50 0.55 -11.89
CA ASN A 3 58.56 1.26 -11.01
C ASN A 3 57.37 1.95 -11.70
N PHE A 4 57.31 1.98 -13.04
CA PHE A 4 56.24 2.69 -13.76
C PHE A 4 54.95 1.89 -13.94
N LYS A 5 55.01 0.55 -13.98
CA LYS A 5 53.82 -0.30 -14.19
C LYS A 5 52.98 -0.44 -12.92
N LYS A 6 53.63 -0.55 -11.76
CA LYS A 6 52.99 -0.70 -10.44
C LYS A 6 52.13 0.51 -10.04
N ASN A 7 52.56 1.72 -10.42
CA ASN A 7 51.84 2.95 -10.13
C ASN A 7 50.58 3.09 -10.99
N LYS A 8 50.58 2.50 -12.20
CA LYS A 8 49.42 2.49 -13.09
C LYS A 8 48.32 1.56 -12.59
N ASP A 9 48.68 0.37 -12.11
CA ASP A 9 47.71 -0.60 -11.59
C ASP A 9 47.05 -0.10 -10.29
N ILE A 10 47.79 0.60 -9.41
CA ILE A 10 47.25 1.26 -8.21
C ILE A 10 46.32 2.43 -8.59
N GLN A 11 46.68 3.21 -9.61
CA GLN A 11 45.82 4.28 -10.12
C GLN A 11 44.55 3.74 -10.81
N GLU A 12 44.64 2.62 -11.53
CA GLU A 12 43.49 1.95 -12.15
C GLU A 12 42.57 1.34 -11.08
N MET A 13 43.13 0.71 -10.03
CA MET A 13 42.35 0.23 -8.88
C MET A 13 41.72 1.40 -8.09
N GLY A 14 42.42 2.52 -7.94
CA GLY A 14 41.88 3.75 -7.35
C GLY A 14 40.75 4.36 -8.18
N LYS A 15 40.84 4.31 -9.52
CA LYS A 15 39.76 4.70 -10.44
C LYS A 15 38.56 3.75 -10.36
N LEU A 16 38.80 2.44 -10.27
CA LEU A 16 37.75 1.43 -10.09
C LEU A 16 37.02 1.60 -8.75
N LEU A 17 37.74 1.87 -7.66
CA LEU A 17 37.16 2.13 -6.34
C LEU A 17 36.46 3.50 -6.27
N SER A 18 36.82 4.46 -7.12
CA SER A 18 36.17 5.77 -7.17
C SER A 18 34.78 5.75 -7.84
N GLY A 19 34.48 4.70 -8.62
CA GLY A 19 33.16 4.46 -9.20
C GLY A 19 32.22 3.63 -8.33
N LEU A 20 32.71 3.10 -7.19
CA LEU A 20 31.86 2.50 -6.17
C LEU A 20 31.31 3.61 -5.29
N GLU A 21 29.99 3.70 -5.20
CA GLU A 21 29.32 4.66 -4.31
C GLU A 21 29.75 4.39 -2.87
N LYS A 22 30.23 5.44 -2.17
CA LYS A 22 30.97 5.30 -0.91
C LYS A 22 30.00 4.89 0.22
N PRO A 23 30.35 3.93 1.09
CA PRO A 23 29.51 3.60 2.24
C PRO A 23 29.30 4.83 3.13
N ASN A 24 28.10 4.96 3.70
CA ASN A 24 27.66 6.12 4.47
C ASN A 24 28.26 6.13 5.89
N LEU A 25 29.60 6.12 5.96
CA LEU A 25 30.38 6.29 7.18
C LEU A 25 30.59 7.78 7.43
N LYS A 26 30.59 8.20 8.71
CA LYS A 26 30.99 9.57 9.06
C LYS A 26 32.38 9.86 8.50
N VAL A 27 32.63 11.10 8.08
CA VAL A 27 33.89 11.48 7.41
C VAL A 27 35.12 11.10 8.25
N SER A 28 35.01 11.16 9.58
CA SER A 28 36.02 10.72 10.54
C SER A 28 36.28 9.22 10.49
N GLU A 29 35.23 8.39 10.52
CA GLU A 29 35.29 6.92 10.48
C GLU A 29 35.81 6.43 9.13
N ARG A 30 35.39 7.07 8.04
CA ARG A 30 35.88 6.80 6.68
C ARG A 30 37.38 7.11 6.58
N LYS A 31 37.83 8.22 7.16
CA LYS A 31 39.24 8.61 7.21
C LYS A 31 40.05 7.67 8.09
N GLU A 32 39.49 7.22 9.22
CA GLU A 32 40.13 6.28 10.12
C GLU A 32 40.27 4.88 9.51
N LEU A 33 39.21 4.34 8.90
CA LEU A 33 39.23 3.06 8.20
C LEU A 33 40.23 3.09 7.05
N LYS A 34 40.21 4.16 6.24
CA LYS A 34 41.16 4.36 5.15
C LYS A 34 42.61 4.41 5.67
N ASN A 35 42.88 5.17 6.73
CA ASN A 35 44.21 5.29 7.30
C ASN A 35 44.69 3.99 7.93
N ARG A 36 43.81 3.23 8.60
CA ARG A 36 44.14 1.91 9.16
C ARG A 36 44.46 0.90 8.06
N LEU A 37 43.66 0.85 7.00
CA LEU A 37 43.90 -0.03 5.84
C LEU A 37 45.21 0.32 5.13
N ILE A 38 45.45 1.61 4.86
CA ILE A 38 46.70 2.07 4.25
C ILE A 38 47.89 1.74 5.14
N SER A 39 47.81 2.01 6.45
CA SER A 39 48.90 1.72 7.39
C SER A 39 49.21 0.22 7.50
N GLN A 40 48.21 -0.67 7.36
CA GLN A 40 48.44 -2.11 7.38
C GLN A 40 48.98 -2.64 6.05
N ILE A 41 48.61 -2.02 4.92
CA ILE A 41 49.19 -2.30 3.62
C ILE A 41 50.66 -1.84 3.61
N GLU A 42 50.94 -0.62 4.06
CA GLU A 42 52.29 -0.04 4.13
C GLU A 42 53.19 -0.76 5.15
N ALA A 43 52.66 -1.16 6.31
CA ALA A 43 53.38 -1.98 7.29
C ALA A 43 53.64 -3.41 6.79
N GLY A 44 52.82 -3.91 5.86
CA GLY A 44 53.07 -5.15 5.13
C GLY A 44 54.11 -5.00 4.01
N GLU A 45 54.20 -3.82 3.38
CA GLU A 45 55.14 -3.50 2.29
C GLU A 45 56.57 -3.16 2.77
N ALA A 46 56.74 -2.70 4.01
CA ALA A 46 58.06 -2.42 4.59
C ALA A 46 58.87 -3.71 4.92
N ALA A 47 58.25 -4.88 4.86
CA ALA A 47 58.93 -6.16 4.91
C ALA A 47 59.31 -6.59 3.48
N GLU A 48 60.56 -6.33 3.07
CA GLU A 48 61.03 -6.59 1.72
C GLU A 48 60.92 -8.06 1.29
N HIS A 49 60.40 -8.20 0.05
CA HIS A 49 60.42 -9.33 -0.87
C HIS A 49 59.55 -10.56 -0.57
N GLU A 50 58.52 -10.66 -1.43
CA GLU A 50 57.76 -11.86 -1.80
C GLU A 50 56.66 -12.29 -0.81
N TYR A 51 55.49 -11.65 -0.90
CA TYR A 51 54.29 -12.20 -0.25
C TYR A 51 53.03 -11.94 -1.07
N VAL A 52 52.55 -12.99 -1.75
CA VAL A 52 51.11 -13.23 -1.89
C VAL A 52 50.74 -14.01 -0.63
N PRO A 53 49.70 -13.65 0.15
CA PRO A 53 49.39 -14.37 1.38
C PRO A 53 49.17 -15.85 1.08
N HIS A 54 50.04 -16.73 1.60
CA HIS A 54 49.97 -18.17 1.31
C HIS A 54 48.79 -18.89 1.99
N SER A 55 47.96 -18.19 2.77
CA SER A 55 46.66 -18.73 3.15
C SER A 55 45.62 -17.65 3.36
N THR A 56 44.41 -17.90 2.85
CA THR A 56 43.19 -17.10 3.09
C THR A 56 42.95 -16.87 4.59
N ARG A 57 43.43 -17.78 5.45
CA ARG A 57 43.27 -17.73 6.91
C ARG A 57 44.05 -16.59 7.57
N GLU A 58 45.30 -16.35 7.19
CA GLU A 58 46.09 -15.22 7.74
C GLU A 58 45.53 -13.87 7.31
N PHE A 59 45.05 -13.80 6.07
CA PHE A 59 44.39 -12.60 5.56
C PHE A 59 43.08 -12.33 6.32
N ILE A 60 42.25 -13.36 6.54
CA ILE A 60 41.02 -13.27 7.35
C ILE A 60 41.31 -12.84 8.80
N GLU A 61 42.36 -13.37 9.44
CA GLU A 61 42.77 -12.98 10.80
C GLU A 61 43.19 -11.51 10.87
N LYS A 62 44.02 -11.04 9.92
CA LYS A 62 44.43 -9.62 9.84
C LYS A 62 43.22 -8.72 9.60
N LEU A 63 42.29 -9.16 8.75
CA LEU A 63 41.01 -8.49 8.51
C LEU A 63 40.19 -8.34 9.78
N LYS A 64 39.96 -9.45 10.47
CA LYS A 64 39.15 -9.52 11.70
C LYS A 64 39.71 -8.62 12.79
N ASN A 65 41.03 -8.44 12.80
CA ASN A 65 41.70 -7.52 13.70
C ASN A 65 41.64 -6.05 13.22
N ALA A 66 41.65 -5.79 11.90
CA ALA A 66 41.53 -4.44 11.35
C ALA A 66 40.11 -3.87 11.47
N THR A 67 39.10 -4.74 11.47
CA THR A 67 37.67 -4.36 11.51
C THR A 67 37.07 -4.43 12.91
N LYS A 68 37.81 -4.96 13.89
CA LYS A 68 37.47 -4.86 15.32
C LYS A 68 37.27 -3.39 15.71
N GLY A 69 36.05 -3.05 16.10
CA GLY A 69 35.66 -1.71 16.54
C GLY A 69 35.00 -0.84 15.46
N VAL A 70 34.82 -1.35 14.23
CA VAL A 70 34.00 -0.68 13.22
C VAL A 70 32.58 -1.23 13.35
N HIS A 71 31.68 -0.46 13.95
CA HIS A 71 30.26 -0.78 13.98
C HIS A 71 29.62 -0.27 12.69
N VAL A 72 29.11 -1.20 11.89
CA VAL A 72 28.24 -0.92 10.75
C VAL A 72 26.86 -1.35 11.20
N SER A 73 25.84 -0.52 11.05
CA SER A 73 24.46 -0.95 11.35
C SER A 73 24.07 -2.14 10.47
N ASP A 74 23.23 -3.03 11.00
CA ASP A 74 22.81 -4.26 10.31
C ASP A 74 22.23 -3.94 8.91
N TRP A 75 21.52 -2.83 8.81
CA TRP A 75 20.98 -2.29 7.57
C TRP A 75 22.05 -1.84 6.55
N ASN A 76 23.05 -1.07 6.98
CA ASN A 76 24.15 -0.63 6.10
C ASN A 76 24.95 -1.82 5.57
N ALA A 77 25.11 -2.87 6.37
CA ALA A 77 25.75 -4.09 5.93
C ALA A 77 24.89 -4.89 4.93
N PHE A 78 23.57 -4.92 5.11
CA PHE A 78 22.62 -5.49 4.17
C PHE A 78 22.64 -4.75 2.81
N MET A 79 22.52 -3.42 2.82
CA MET A 79 22.56 -2.61 1.60
C MET A 79 23.90 -2.70 0.86
N MET A 80 25.02 -2.77 1.61
CA MET A 80 26.33 -2.97 1.01
C MET A 80 26.44 -4.37 0.35
N LYS A 81 25.74 -5.38 0.87
CA LYS A 81 25.69 -6.71 0.27
C LYS A 81 24.84 -6.72 -1.01
N GLU A 82 23.63 -6.19 -0.98
CA GLU A 82 22.74 -6.09 -2.16
C GLU A 82 23.47 -5.40 -3.32
N ARG A 83 24.04 -4.22 -3.08
CA ARG A 83 24.80 -3.47 -4.10
C ARG A 83 25.99 -4.24 -4.65
N ILE A 84 26.65 -5.07 -3.83
CA ILE A 84 27.77 -5.89 -4.30
C ILE A 84 27.26 -7.10 -5.09
N MET A 85 26.13 -7.70 -4.71
CA MET A 85 25.49 -8.77 -5.47
C MET A 85 25.01 -8.26 -6.83
N ASP A 86 24.31 -7.13 -6.88
CA ASP A 86 23.90 -6.45 -8.11
C ASP A 86 25.10 -6.10 -8.99
N TYR A 87 26.19 -5.62 -8.39
CA TYR A 87 27.43 -5.34 -9.12
C TYR A 87 28.05 -6.63 -9.67
N VAL A 88 28.06 -7.73 -8.91
CA VAL A 88 28.58 -9.04 -9.35
C VAL A 88 27.71 -9.63 -10.46
N GLU A 89 26.40 -9.49 -10.37
CA GLU A 89 25.45 -10.00 -11.37
C GLU A 89 25.48 -9.17 -12.65
N SER A 90 25.50 -7.83 -12.54
CA SER A 90 25.67 -6.94 -13.70
C SER A 90 27.06 -7.07 -14.34
N SER A 91 28.10 -7.35 -13.54
CA SER A 91 29.45 -7.66 -14.04
C SER A 91 29.61 -9.10 -14.55
N ALA A 92 28.61 -9.98 -14.43
CA ALA A 92 28.64 -11.30 -15.07
C ALA A 92 28.62 -11.20 -16.61
N GLY A 93 28.12 -10.09 -17.17
CA GLY A 93 28.26 -9.73 -18.59
C GLY A 93 29.73 -9.45 -19.01
N TRP A 94 30.66 -9.29 -18.08
CA TRP A 94 32.06 -8.98 -18.37
C TRP A 94 32.86 -10.16 -18.93
N ARG A 95 32.30 -11.39 -18.88
CA ARG A 95 32.92 -12.58 -19.49
C ARG A 95 33.11 -12.46 -21.00
N GLU A 96 32.37 -11.59 -21.69
CA GLU A 96 32.50 -11.38 -23.14
C GLU A 96 33.47 -10.26 -23.54
N SER A 97 33.94 -9.42 -22.61
CA SER A 97 34.85 -8.33 -22.99
C SER A 97 36.28 -8.86 -23.23
N GLN A 98 36.81 -8.68 -24.44
CA GLN A 98 38.18 -9.09 -24.83
C GLN A 98 39.30 -8.41 -24.01
N ILE A 99 38.96 -7.43 -23.18
CA ILE A 99 39.90 -6.66 -22.34
C ILE A 99 40.45 -7.52 -21.18
N ILE A 100 39.65 -8.45 -20.64
CA ILE A 100 40.03 -9.31 -19.50
C ILE A 100 40.82 -10.55 -19.93
N GLN A 101 40.85 -10.89 -21.22
CA GLN A 101 41.77 -11.92 -21.72
C GLN A 101 43.20 -11.40 -21.87
N LYS A 102 43.39 -10.09 -22.07
CA LYS A 102 44.73 -9.47 -22.22
C LYS A 102 45.30 -8.89 -20.92
N THR A 103 44.46 -8.57 -19.94
CA THR A 103 44.91 -8.14 -18.60
C THR A 103 45.09 -9.36 -17.71
N GLY A 104 46.32 -9.58 -17.24
CA GLY A 104 46.80 -10.86 -16.71
C GLY A 104 46.07 -11.40 -15.48
N SER A 105 46.37 -12.67 -15.15
CA SER A 105 45.83 -13.45 -14.02
C SER A 105 45.81 -12.73 -12.65
N PHE A 106 46.64 -11.70 -12.47
CA PHE A 106 46.69 -10.87 -11.28
C PHE A 106 45.38 -10.11 -11.03
N LEU A 107 44.74 -9.55 -12.05
CA LEU A 107 43.49 -8.78 -11.89
C LEU A 107 42.33 -9.70 -11.49
N ARG A 108 42.27 -10.91 -12.08
CA ARG A 108 41.27 -11.93 -11.72
C ARG A 108 41.43 -12.41 -10.27
N THR A 109 42.67 -12.60 -9.84
CA THR A 109 42.97 -13.03 -8.46
C THR A 109 42.66 -11.90 -7.46
N GLY A 110 42.94 -10.64 -7.82
CA GLY A 110 42.59 -9.47 -7.03
C GLY A 110 41.07 -9.28 -6.86
N VAL A 111 40.31 -9.38 -7.94
CA VAL A 111 38.84 -9.28 -7.90
C VAL A 111 38.24 -10.46 -7.14
N ALA A 112 38.69 -11.68 -7.38
CA ALA A 112 38.23 -12.85 -6.63
C ALA A 112 38.56 -12.73 -5.13
N GLY A 113 39.77 -12.27 -4.78
CA GLY A 113 40.17 -12.01 -3.40
C GLY A 113 39.35 -10.92 -2.74
N PHE A 114 39.01 -9.85 -3.47
CA PHE A 114 38.15 -8.77 -3.00
C PHE A 114 36.70 -9.22 -2.78
N LEU A 115 36.13 -9.98 -3.71
CA LEU A 115 34.77 -10.52 -3.55
C LEU A 115 34.70 -11.50 -2.38
N LEU A 116 35.70 -12.37 -2.23
CA LEU A 116 35.79 -13.32 -1.12
C LEU A 116 36.03 -12.59 0.22
N PHE A 117 36.76 -11.47 0.21
CA PHE A 117 36.90 -10.54 1.33
C PHE A 117 35.55 -9.94 1.74
N VAL A 118 34.78 -9.40 0.79
CA VAL A 118 33.45 -8.83 1.07
C VAL A 118 32.53 -9.91 1.64
N PHE A 119 32.53 -11.09 1.04
CA PHE A 119 31.64 -12.18 1.43
C PHE A 119 31.99 -12.72 2.83
N ALA A 120 33.28 -12.89 3.14
CA ALA A 120 33.73 -13.30 4.46
C ALA A 120 33.52 -12.22 5.52
N PHE A 121 33.65 -10.94 5.15
CA PHE A 121 33.43 -9.81 6.04
C PHE A 121 31.95 -9.66 6.42
N THR A 122 31.05 -9.74 5.44
CA THR A 122 29.60 -9.68 5.65
C THR A 122 29.07 -10.88 6.44
N ALA A 123 29.56 -12.10 6.19
CA ALA A 123 29.10 -13.30 6.88
C ALA A 123 29.53 -13.45 8.35
N VAL A 124 30.62 -12.79 8.77
CA VAL A 124 31.20 -12.95 10.12
C VAL A 124 30.81 -11.82 11.07
N VAL A 125 30.56 -10.61 10.56
CA VAL A 125 30.34 -9.42 11.39
C VAL A 125 28.87 -9.20 11.72
N VAL A 126 27.95 -9.69 10.89
CA VAL A 126 26.52 -9.44 11.05
C VAL A 126 25.80 -10.76 11.34
N PRO A 127 25.34 -11.01 12.59
CA PRO A 127 24.43 -12.12 12.82
C PRO A 127 23.16 -11.87 11.99
N PHE A 128 22.82 -12.83 11.12
CA PHE A 128 21.65 -12.76 10.26
C PHE A 128 20.37 -12.67 11.10
N ARG A 129 19.96 -11.44 11.41
CA ARG A 129 18.61 -11.08 11.82
C ARG A 129 18.13 -10.06 10.82
N VAL A 130 17.87 -10.50 9.59
CA VAL A 130 17.06 -9.69 8.68
C VAL A 130 15.71 -9.61 9.37
N THR A 131 15.37 -8.44 9.92
CA THR A 131 14.02 -8.16 10.38
C THR A 131 13.13 -8.37 9.15
N ARG A 132 12.37 -9.48 9.16
CA ARG A 132 11.62 -10.03 8.01
C ARG A 132 10.51 -9.12 7.49
N VAL A 133 10.29 -8.00 8.16
CA VAL A 133 9.00 -7.33 8.32
C VAL A 133 8.81 -6.16 7.35
N LEU A 134 9.84 -5.78 6.58
CA LEU A 134 9.74 -4.74 5.54
C LEU A 134 10.38 -5.26 4.27
N ALA A 135 9.72 -6.25 3.66
CA ALA A 135 10.21 -6.91 2.48
C ALA A 135 10.27 -5.92 1.31
N LYS A 136 11.47 -5.45 0.92
CA LYS A 136 11.61 -4.62 -0.29
C LYS A 136 11.45 -5.43 -1.59
N THR A 137 11.38 -6.75 -1.49
CA THR A 137 11.37 -7.69 -2.61
C THR A 137 10.42 -8.83 -2.29
N THR A 138 9.79 -9.43 -3.31
CA THR A 138 8.99 -10.66 -3.16
C THR A 138 9.90 -11.88 -2.96
N TYR A 139 9.61 -12.74 -1.99
CA TYR A 139 10.43 -13.93 -1.70
C TYR A 139 9.64 -15.11 -1.11
N LEU A 140 10.24 -16.30 -1.14
CA LEU A 140 9.73 -17.51 -0.48
C LEU A 140 10.19 -17.63 0.97
N ASP A 141 9.27 -17.79 1.91
CA ASP A 141 9.52 -18.28 3.28
C ASP A 141 8.92 -19.69 3.47
N GLN A 142 9.03 -20.25 4.68
CA GLN A 142 8.40 -21.50 5.15
C GLN A 142 8.36 -22.64 4.11
N VAL A 143 9.47 -22.83 3.39
CA VAL A 143 9.58 -23.87 2.35
C VAL A 143 9.77 -25.22 3.03
N SER A 144 8.71 -26.05 3.04
CA SER A 144 8.70 -27.40 3.60
C SER A 144 8.33 -28.43 2.53
N GLY A 145 8.98 -29.59 2.54
CA GLY A 145 8.80 -30.65 1.53
C GLY A 145 9.54 -30.41 0.22
N GLU A 146 8.97 -30.88 -0.89
CA GLU A 146 9.48 -30.70 -2.25
C GLU A 146 8.76 -29.54 -2.95
N VAL A 147 9.36 -28.36 -2.86
CA VAL A 147 8.89 -27.15 -3.55
C VAL A 147 9.86 -26.81 -4.69
N LYS A 148 9.30 -26.48 -5.86
CA LYS A 148 10.06 -26.13 -7.07
C LYS A 148 9.68 -24.72 -7.52
N VAL A 149 10.64 -23.99 -8.07
CA VAL A 149 10.42 -22.73 -8.80
C VAL A 149 10.82 -22.95 -10.24
N VAL A 150 9.93 -22.70 -11.18
CA VAL A 150 10.22 -22.73 -12.62
C VAL A 150 10.39 -21.30 -13.10
N ARG A 151 11.64 -20.93 -13.44
CA ARG A 151 11.98 -19.61 -14.00
C ARG A 151 12.48 -19.80 -15.42
N LYS A 152 11.81 -19.20 -16.41
CA LYS A 152 12.23 -19.26 -17.83
C LYS A 152 12.50 -20.71 -18.29
N SER A 153 11.58 -21.62 -17.95
CA SER A 153 11.66 -23.08 -18.22
C SER A 153 12.76 -23.85 -17.48
N VAL A 154 13.45 -23.22 -16.52
CA VAL A 154 14.44 -23.89 -15.66
C VAL A 154 13.79 -24.23 -14.32
N VAL A 155 13.74 -25.52 -14.00
CA VAL A 155 13.24 -26.02 -12.72
C VAL A 155 14.35 -25.93 -11.67
N MET A 156 14.10 -25.15 -10.62
CA MET A 156 14.99 -24.98 -9.48
C MET A 156 14.31 -25.52 -8.22
N LYS A 157 15.09 -26.10 -7.31
CA LYS A 157 14.59 -26.42 -5.97
C LYS A 157 14.44 -25.13 -5.17
N ALA A 158 13.25 -24.88 -4.65
CA ALA A 158 12.97 -23.72 -3.82
C ALA A 158 13.77 -23.75 -2.52
N LYS A 159 14.10 -22.57 -2.01
CA LYS A 159 14.78 -22.38 -0.72
C LYS A 159 14.15 -21.21 0.02
N PRO A 160 14.17 -21.20 1.36
CA PRO A 160 13.81 -20.01 2.12
C PRO A 160 14.66 -18.80 1.68
N MET A 161 14.04 -17.62 1.68
CA MET A 161 14.56 -16.34 1.19
C MET A 161 14.91 -16.32 -0.29
N MET A 162 14.41 -17.26 -1.10
CA MET A 162 14.56 -17.19 -2.55
C MET A 162 13.68 -16.07 -3.10
N GLN A 163 14.31 -15.05 -3.69
CA GLN A 163 13.60 -13.96 -4.36
C GLN A 163 12.84 -14.48 -5.58
N LEU A 164 11.61 -13.99 -5.73
CA LEU A 164 10.74 -14.30 -6.86
C LEU A 164 10.66 -13.09 -7.81
N GLU A 165 10.56 -13.38 -9.09
CA GLU A 165 10.39 -12.41 -10.17
C GLU A 165 9.05 -12.64 -10.88
N GLU A 166 8.59 -11.64 -11.64
CA GLU A 166 7.47 -11.83 -12.55
C GLU A 166 7.73 -12.98 -13.54
N GLY A 167 6.72 -13.83 -13.73
CA GLY A 167 6.76 -15.02 -14.56
C GLY A 167 7.22 -16.29 -13.84
N ASP A 168 7.73 -16.21 -12.62
CA ASP A 168 8.08 -17.40 -11.83
C ASP A 168 6.85 -18.24 -11.50
N LEU A 169 6.99 -19.55 -11.65
CA LEU A 169 5.97 -20.53 -11.26
C LEU A 169 6.44 -21.33 -10.05
N VAL A 170 5.72 -21.23 -8.94
CA VAL A 170 5.97 -21.95 -7.69
C VAL A 170 5.07 -23.18 -7.63
N LEU A 171 5.70 -24.36 -7.45
CA LEU A 171 5.03 -25.66 -7.43
C LEU A 171 5.29 -26.36 -6.10
N THR A 172 4.23 -26.67 -5.35
CA THR A 172 4.29 -27.54 -4.17
C THR A 172 3.88 -28.97 -4.55
N GLN A 173 4.66 -29.97 -4.13
CA GLN A 173 4.28 -31.38 -4.30
C GLN A 173 3.40 -31.87 -3.14
N GLU A 174 3.09 -33.16 -3.11
CA GLU A 174 2.43 -33.81 -1.97
C GLU A 174 3.25 -33.63 -0.68
N GLY A 175 2.56 -33.36 0.44
CA GLY A 175 3.17 -33.09 1.76
C GLY A 175 4.08 -31.86 1.81
N SER A 176 3.95 -30.95 0.85
CA SER A 176 4.82 -29.76 0.71
C SER A 176 4.01 -28.48 0.86
N VAL A 177 4.60 -27.46 1.47
CA VAL A 177 3.99 -26.13 1.64
C VAL A 177 5.03 -25.04 1.39
N ALA A 178 4.57 -23.86 1.00
CA ALA A 178 5.41 -22.69 0.82
C ALA A 178 4.65 -21.41 1.15
N THR A 179 5.36 -20.37 1.56
CA THR A 179 4.79 -19.04 1.77
C THR A 179 5.50 -18.04 0.88
N ILE A 180 4.73 -17.23 0.14
CA ILE A 180 5.23 -16.10 -0.64
C ILE A 180 4.95 -14.84 0.18
N HIS A 181 5.99 -14.09 0.52
CA HIS A 181 5.88 -12.73 1.03
C HIS A 181 6.10 -11.77 -0.13
N PHE A 182 5.17 -10.83 -0.32
CA PHE A 182 5.25 -9.80 -1.34
C PHE A 182 5.90 -8.53 -0.78
N PHE A 183 6.29 -7.64 -1.69
CA PHE A 183 6.95 -6.39 -1.32
C PHE A 183 6.01 -5.31 -0.74
N ASP A 184 4.70 -5.58 -0.75
CA ASP A 184 3.64 -4.75 -0.21
C ASP A 184 3.10 -5.32 1.12
N ASP A 185 3.89 -6.16 1.79
CA ASP A 185 3.58 -6.89 3.03
C ASP A 185 2.52 -7.99 2.89
N SER A 186 1.86 -8.14 1.74
CA SER A 186 0.90 -9.21 1.48
C SER A 186 1.56 -10.60 1.53
N VAL A 187 0.77 -11.64 1.81
CA VAL A 187 1.23 -13.02 1.97
C VAL A 187 0.31 -13.99 1.23
N THR A 188 0.90 -14.92 0.48
CA THR A 188 0.18 -16.08 -0.08
C THR A 188 0.82 -17.38 0.40
N ARG A 189 0.05 -18.22 1.09
CA ARG A 189 0.49 -19.54 1.57
C ARG A 189 -0.10 -20.63 0.68
N LEU A 190 0.77 -21.47 0.15
CA LEU A 190 0.44 -22.54 -0.77
C LEU A 190 0.32 -23.85 0.00
N ALA A 191 -0.82 -24.53 -0.14
CA ALA A 191 -1.00 -25.89 0.33
C ALA A 191 -0.19 -26.88 -0.53
N GLU A 192 -0.32 -28.17 -0.27
CA GLU A 192 0.24 -29.20 -1.15
C GLU A 192 -0.42 -29.21 -2.54
N LYS A 193 0.28 -29.78 -3.54
CA LYS A 193 -0.23 -29.95 -4.91
C LYS A 193 -0.77 -28.64 -5.52
N THR A 194 -0.07 -27.53 -5.28
CA THR A 194 -0.49 -26.20 -5.69
C THR A 194 0.49 -25.60 -6.69
N SER A 195 -0.06 -24.96 -7.73
CA SER A 195 0.66 -24.27 -8.81
C SER A 195 0.29 -22.79 -8.80
N VAL A 196 1.25 -21.92 -8.48
CA VAL A 196 1.05 -20.46 -8.47
C VAL A 196 2.07 -19.77 -9.35
N GLN A 197 1.62 -19.01 -10.34
CA GLN A 197 2.46 -18.13 -11.14
C GLN A 197 2.40 -16.69 -10.62
N VAL A 198 3.55 -16.06 -10.43
CA VAL A 198 3.64 -14.62 -10.15
C VAL A 198 3.45 -13.87 -11.46
N LYS A 199 2.29 -13.24 -11.67
CA LYS A 199 1.97 -12.52 -12.92
C LYS A 199 2.55 -11.12 -12.94
N LYS A 200 2.42 -10.41 -11.82
CA LYS A 200 2.76 -8.99 -11.74
C LYS A 200 3.31 -8.64 -10.36
N LEU A 201 4.38 -7.87 -10.33
CA LEU A 201 5.05 -7.29 -9.17
C LEU A 201 5.47 -5.86 -9.52
N ARG A 202 4.50 -4.95 -9.65
CA ARG A 202 4.76 -3.57 -10.07
C ARG A 202 4.70 -2.63 -8.88
N LYS A 203 5.69 -1.75 -8.81
CA LYS A 203 5.68 -0.53 -7.99
C LYS A 203 5.77 0.66 -8.93
N GLU A 204 4.86 1.62 -8.82
CA GLU A 204 4.96 2.81 -9.67
C GLU A 204 6.19 3.64 -9.27
N PRO A 205 7.11 3.95 -10.22
CA PRO A 205 8.34 4.67 -9.89
C PRO A 205 8.08 6.04 -9.29
N ASP A 206 7.06 6.74 -9.80
CA ASP A 206 6.71 8.09 -9.38
C ASP A 206 5.86 8.06 -8.10
N ARG A 207 5.03 7.02 -7.93
CA ARG A 207 4.11 6.85 -6.78
C ARG A 207 4.38 5.53 -6.06
N PRO A 208 5.44 5.43 -5.24
CA PRO A 208 5.87 4.17 -4.63
C PRO A 208 4.84 3.55 -3.67
N SER A 209 3.86 4.31 -3.18
CA SER A 209 2.73 3.79 -2.40
C SER A 209 1.82 2.88 -3.24
N LYS A 210 1.73 3.13 -4.55
CA LYS A 210 0.91 2.37 -5.51
C LYS A 210 1.61 1.09 -5.94
N THR A 211 1.07 -0.03 -5.48
CA THR A 211 1.61 -1.36 -5.72
C THR A 211 0.58 -2.24 -6.41
N GLU A 212 1.03 -3.02 -7.38
CA GLU A 212 0.18 -3.96 -8.09
C GLU A 212 0.80 -5.35 -8.05
N VAL A 213 0.15 -6.23 -7.31
CA VAL A 213 0.52 -7.64 -7.17
C VAL A 213 -0.59 -8.49 -7.78
N ALA A 214 -0.21 -9.35 -8.72
CA ALA A 214 -1.13 -10.31 -9.31
C ALA A 214 -0.48 -11.69 -9.33
N VAL A 215 -1.23 -12.70 -8.89
CA VAL A 215 -0.82 -14.11 -8.98
C VAL A 215 -1.89 -14.93 -9.68
N GLU A 216 -1.50 -15.97 -10.42
CA GLU A 216 -2.41 -16.94 -11.01
C GLU A 216 -2.28 -18.28 -10.30
N VAL A 217 -3.40 -18.86 -9.89
CA VAL A 217 -3.49 -20.21 -9.31
C VAL A 217 -4.07 -21.13 -10.37
N ASP A 218 -3.22 -21.97 -10.96
CA ASP A 218 -3.65 -22.91 -12.00
C ASP A 218 -4.46 -24.07 -11.39
N GLU A 219 -3.94 -24.63 -10.30
CA GLU A 219 -4.50 -25.76 -9.58
C GLU A 219 -4.03 -25.72 -8.12
N GLY A 220 -4.88 -26.16 -7.19
CA GLY A 220 -4.54 -26.40 -5.79
C GLY A 220 -5.31 -25.49 -4.84
N ARG A 221 -4.68 -25.19 -3.70
CA ARG A 221 -5.29 -24.38 -2.63
C ARG A 221 -4.28 -23.35 -2.11
N VAL A 222 -4.74 -22.11 -2.00
CA VAL A 222 -3.96 -21.01 -1.44
C VAL A 222 -4.74 -20.30 -0.34
N TRP A 223 -4.03 -19.87 0.69
CA TRP A 223 -4.50 -18.85 1.61
C TRP A 223 -3.86 -17.53 1.25
N VAL A 224 -4.66 -16.48 1.10
CA VAL A 224 -4.21 -15.16 0.70
C VAL A 224 -4.56 -14.18 1.79
N ARG A 225 -3.57 -13.37 2.16
CA ARG A 225 -3.72 -12.26 3.09
C ARG A 225 -3.11 -11.02 2.46
N ALA A 226 -3.94 -10.11 1.98
CA ALA A 226 -3.51 -8.80 1.52
C ALA A 226 -3.58 -7.80 2.68
N TRP A 227 -2.49 -7.06 2.89
CA TRP A 227 -2.35 -6.09 3.97
C TRP A 227 -2.21 -4.69 3.39
N ASN A 228 -2.98 -3.75 3.92
CA ASN A 228 -2.70 -2.32 3.85
C ASN A 228 -2.40 -1.80 2.43
N LEU A 229 -3.21 -2.19 1.46
CA LEU A 229 -3.13 -1.64 0.12
C LEU A 229 -3.48 -0.15 0.20
N ALA A 230 -2.67 0.71 -0.44
CA ALA A 230 -3.05 2.12 -0.64
C ALA A 230 -4.27 2.19 -1.58
N GLN A 231 -4.96 3.33 -1.65
CA GLN A 231 -6.22 3.48 -2.39
C GLN A 231 -6.17 2.99 -3.87
N ASP A 232 -5.02 3.15 -4.53
CA ASP A 232 -4.81 2.72 -5.93
C ASP A 232 -3.93 1.47 -6.06
N SER A 233 -3.62 0.81 -4.94
CA SER A 233 -2.91 -0.46 -4.95
C SER A 233 -3.87 -1.60 -5.20
N LYS A 234 -3.38 -2.67 -5.81
CA LYS A 234 -4.18 -3.84 -6.17
C LYS A 234 -3.46 -5.11 -5.76
N PHE A 235 -4.20 -6.01 -5.14
CA PHE A 235 -3.78 -7.39 -4.95
C PHE A 235 -4.84 -8.29 -5.56
N SER A 236 -4.48 -9.02 -6.62
CA SER A 236 -5.42 -9.91 -7.32
C SER A 236 -4.91 -11.34 -7.45
N VAL A 237 -5.86 -12.27 -7.41
CA VAL A 237 -5.63 -13.70 -7.56
C VAL A 237 -6.49 -14.21 -8.71
N ASP A 238 -5.81 -14.53 -9.78
CA ASP A 238 -6.37 -15.08 -10.99
C ASP A 238 -6.50 -16.60 -10.90
N THR A 239 -7.57 -17.13 -11.46
CA THR A 239 -7.71 -18.56 -11.79
C THR A 239 -8.18 -18.67 -13.24
N THR A 240 -8.46 -19.89 -13.69
CA THR A 240 -9.09 -20.13 -15.00
C THR A 240 -10.49 -19.50 -15.08
N THR A 241 -11.25 -19.45 -13.98
CA THR A 241 -12.67 -19.06 -14.01
C THR A 241 -12.96 -17.71 -13.39
N VAL A 242 -12.11 -17.23 -12.48
CA VAL A 242 -12.36 -15.99 -11.73
C VAL A 242 -11.09 -15.14 -11.59
N ASN A 243 -11.28 -13.84 -11.43
CA ASN A 243 -10.33 -12.92 -10.84
C ASN A 243 -10.88 -12.51 -9.46
N ALA A 244 -10.09 -12.70 -8.40
CA ALA A 244 -10.42 -12.26 -7.06
C ALA A 244 -9.52 -11.07 -6.70
N GLU A 245 -10.09 -9.89 -6.47
CA GLU A 245 -9.38 -8.66 -6.14
C GLU A 245 -9.69 -8.25 -4.70
N VAL A 246 -8.65 -7.89 -3.94
CA VAL A 246 -8.78 -7.29 -2.62
C VAL A 246 -8.65 -5.78 -2.78
N ALA A 247 -9.68 -5.03 -2.33
CA ALA A 247 -9.69 -3.57 -2.42
C ALA A 247 -8.60 -2.94 -1.52
N LYS A 248 -8.64 -3.21 -0.21
CA LYS A 248 -7.73 -2.57 0.76
C LYS A 248 -6.99 -3.56 1.66
N LYS A 249 -7.76 -4.44 2.29
CA LYS A 249 -7.29 -5.49 3.20
C LYS A 249 -8.25 -6.66 3.12
N GLY A 250 -7.75 -7.88 3.21
CA GLY A 250 -8.61 -9.06 3.11
C GLY A 250 -7.88 -10.37 3.39
N ALA A 251 -8.59 -11.37 3.87
CA ALA A 251 -8.08 -12.74 4.00
C ALA A 251 -9.08 -13.74 3.41
N PHE A 252 -8.61 -14.64 2.55
CA PHE A 252 -9.45 -15.65 1.94
C PHE A 252 -8.69 -16.95 1.62
N ASP A 253 -9.43 -18.06 1.64
CA ASP A 253 -9.00 -19.38 1.16
C ASP A 253 -9.54 -19.57 -0.25
N LEU A 254 -8.68 -19.87 -1.21
CA LEU A 254 -9.04 -20.13 -2.60
C LEU A 254 -8.62 -21.54 -2.99
N LYS A 255 -9.57 -22.32 -3.52
CA LYS A 255 -9.37 -23.66 -4.08
C LYS A 255 -9.71 -23.61 -5.56
N ALA A 256 -8.76 -23.96 -6.41
CA ALA A 256 -8.93 -24.00 -7.86
C ALA A 256 -8.59 -25.38 -8.42
N ASN A 257 -9.40 -25.86 -9.35
CA ASN A 257 -9.12 -27.02 -10.19
C ASN A 257 -9.72 -26.79 -11.58
N GLU A 258 -9.58 -27.77 -12.48
CA GLU A 258 -10.09 -27.68 -13.86
C GLU A 258 -11.61 -27.44 -13.95
N ASP A 259 -12.38 -27.87 -12.94
CA ASP A 259 -13.84 -27.89 -12.96
C ASP A 259 -14.48 -26.75 -12.18
N LYS A 260 -13.83 -26.24 -11.13
CA LYS A 260 -14.42 -25.32 -10.16
C LYS A 260 -13.35 -24.44 -9.49
N THR A 261 -13.71 -23.18 -9.27
CA THR A 261 -13.06 -22.33 -8.26
C THR A 261 -14.00 -22.07 -7.10
N GLU A 262 -13.50 -22.21 -5.89
CA GLU A 262 -14.18 -21.88 -4.64
C GLU A 262 -13.32 -20.89 -3.85
N LEU A 263 -13.92 -19.81 -3.37
CA LEU A 263 -13.26 -18.75 -2.61
C LEU A 263 -14.06 -18.50 -1.33
N ALA A 264 -13.45 -18.67 -0.17
CA ALA A 264 -14.05 -18.42 1.15
C ALA A 264 -13.35 -17.25 1.84
N VAL A 265 -14.10 -16.20 2.21
CA VAL A 265 -13.54 -14.99 2.83
C VAL A 265 -13.67 -15.08 4.35
N TYR A 266 -12.57 -14.82 5.05
CA TYR A 266 -12.48 -14.87 6.52
C TYR A 266 -12.19 -13.50 7.12
N ASP A 267 -11.72 -12.55 6.32
CA ASP A 267 -11.53 -11.18 6.78
C ASP A 267 -11.82 -10.15 5.69
N ASN A 268 -12.54 -9.10 6.07
CA ASN A 268 -13.00 -8.00 5.23
C ASN A 268 -13.77 -8.45 3.98
N VAL A 269 -13.35 -7.99 2.80
CA VAL A 269 -14.10 -8.04 1.55
C VAL A 269 -13.19 -8.42 0.39
N VAL A 270 -13.71 -9.24 -0.52
CA VAL A 270 -13.05 -9.64 -1.77
C VAL A 270 -14.03 -9.48 -2.93
N GLU A 271 -13.61 -8.82 -4.00
CA GLU A 271 -14.38 -8.72 -5.24
C GLU A 271 -14.05 -9.90 -6.14
N VAL A 272 -15.06 -10.54 -6.71
CA VAL A 272 -14.93 -11.73 -7.55
C VAL A 272 -15.56 -11.47 -8.92
N GLU A 273 -14.71 -11.32 -9.93
CA GLU A 273 -15.12 -11.18 -11.33
C GLU A 273 -14.98 -12.53 -12.07
N THR A 274 -16.03 -12.95 -12.77
CA THR A 274 -15.96 -14.16 -13.61
C THR A 274 -15.24 -13.87 -14.93
N LYS A 275 -14.28 -14.72 -15.32
CA LYS A 275 -13.62 -14.64 -16.62
C LYS A 275 -14.49 -15.28 -17.71
N THR A 276 -15.57 -14.60 -18.09
CA THR A 276 -16.45 -14.99 -19.20
C THR A 276 -15.95 -14.42 -20.52
N VAL A 277 -16.17 -15.15 -21.62
CA VAL A 277 -15.69 -14.74 -22.96
C VAL A 277 -16.63 -13.72 -23.63
N THR A 278 -17.89 -13.64 -23.21
CA THR A 278 -18.96 -13.03 -24.03
C THR A 278 -19.61 -11.79 -23.42
N THR A 279 -19.67 -11.67 -22.08
CA THR A 279 -20.29 -10.53 -21.40
C THR A 279 -19.55 -10.21 -20.11
N LYS A 280 -19.07 -8.97 -19.97
CA LYS A 280 -18.49 -8.48 -18.71
C LYS A 280 -19.62 -8.40 -17.69
N LYS A 281 -19.61 -9.30 -16.71
CA LYS A 281 -20.52 -9.23 -15.57
C LYS A 281 -19.91 -8.30 -14.52
N PRO A 282 -20.73 -7.56 -13.74
CA PRO A 282 -20.21 -6.84 -12.60
C PRO A 282 -19.55 -7.81 -11.62
N ALA A 283 -18.48 -7.37 -10.97
CA ALA A 283 -17.84 -8.17 -9.93
C ALA A 283 -18.83 -8.42 -8.80
N LYS A 284 -18.84 -9.65 -8.27
CA LYS A 284 -19.62 -9.99 -7.08
C LYS A 284 -18.74 -9.82 -5.86
N VAL A 285 -19.26 -9.15 -4.84
CA VAL A 285 -18.51 -8.91 -3.63
C VAL A 285 -18.80 -10.02 -2.61
N VAL A 286 -17.75 -10.58 -2.04
CA VAL A 286 -17.81 -11.65 -1.03
C VAL A 286 -17.23 -11.10 0.27
N ILE A 287 -18.03 -11.17 1.34
CA ILE A 287 -17.67 -10.64 2.66
C ILE A 287 -17.22 -11.76 3.61
N ALA A 288 -16.56 -11.41 4.70
CA ALA A 288 -16.15 -12.35 5.74
C ALA A 288 -17.33 -13.21 6.23
N GLY A 289 -17.12 -14.53 6.32
CA GLY A 289 -18.14 -15.52 6.69
C GLY A 289 -18.90 -16.11 5.49
N TYR A 290 -18.59 -15.68 4.26
CA TYR A 290 -19.21 -16.16 3.04
C TYR A 290 -18.18 -16.76 2.09
N LYS A 291 -18.68 -17.60 1.18
CA LYS A 291 -17.89 -18.16 0.10
C LYS A 291 -18.61 -17.98 -1.24
N ALA A 292 -17.81 -17.86 -2.28
CA ALA A 292 -18.24 -17.85 -3.67
C ALA A 292 -17.77 -19.12 -4.38
N ALA A 293 -18.60 -19.63 -5.29
CA ALA A 293 -18.26 -20.76 -6.14
C ALA A 293 -18.60 -20.46 -7.61
N VAL A 294 -17.68 -20.83 -8.50
CA VAL A 294 -17.84 -20.72 -9.96
C VAL A 294 -17.43 -22.03 -10.61
N VAL A 295 -18.30 -22.58 -11.46
CA VAL A 295 -18.07 -23.85 -12.17
C VAL A 295 -17.55 -23.56 -13.58
N ALA A 296 -16.40 -24.13 -13.94
CA ALA A 296 -15.73 -23.89 -15.22
C ALA A 296 -16.55 -24.33 -16.44
N SER A 297 -17.41 -25.36 -16.28
CA SER A 297 -18.31 -25.82 -17.35
C SER A 297 -19.48 -24.87 -17.65
N ALA A 298 -19.72 -23.89 -16.77
CA ALA A 298 -20.72 -22.86 -16.94
C ALA A 298 -20.13 -21.50 -16.52
N PRO A 299 -19.14 -20.97 -17.27
CA PRO A 299 -18.47 -19.73 -16.89
C PRO A 299 -19.44 -18.55 -16.90
N ASP A 300 -20.47 -18.61 -17.76
CA ASP A 300 -21.55 -17.63 -17.81
C ASP A 300 -22.61 -17.85 -16.72
N ALA A 301 -22.46 -18.84 -15.83
CA ALA A 301 -23.30 -18.94 -14.64
C ALA A 301 -23.03 -17.75 -13.70
N ASP A 302 -24.02 -17.40 -12.89
CA ASP A 302 -23.81 -16.39 -11.86
C ASP A 302 -22.94 -16.97 -10.74
N VAL A 303 -22.06 -16.14 -10.18
CA VAL A 303 -21.30 -16.47 -8.96
C VAL A 303 -22.31 -16.79 -7.87
N VAL A 304 -22.26 -18.00 -7.33
CA VAL A 304 -23.11 -18.41 -6.21
C VAL A 304 -22.39 -18.03 -4.92
N VAL A 305 -23.00 -17.13 -4.14
CA VAL A 305 -22.48 -16.69 -2.84
C VAL A 305 -23.33 -17.31 -1.75
N GLU A 306 -22.70 -18.01 -0.81
CA GLU A 306 -23.39 -18.68 0.30
C GLU A 306 -22.59 -18.53 1.61
N LYS A 307 -23.29 -18.63 2.75
CA LYS A 307 -22.68 -18.58 4.06
C LYS A 307 -21.81 -19.82 4.29
N ILE A 308 -20.60 -19.63 4.80
CA ILE A 308 -19.70 -20.73 5.21
C ILE A 308 -20.41 -21.52 6.32
N GLN A 309 -20.52 -22.83 6.13
CA GLN A 309 -21.10 -23.72 7.14
C GLN A 309 -19.99 -24.23 8.06
N ASP A 310 -20.25 -24.29 9.38
CA ASP A 310 -19.29 -24.77 10.39
C ASP A 310 -18.69 -26.16 10.07
N SER A 311 -19.42 -27.01 9.33
CA SER A 311 -18.99 -28.35 8.94
C SER A 311 -18.07 -28.41 7.71
N GLU A 312 -17.98 -27.32 6.95
CA GLU A 312 -17.21 -27.25 5.69
C GLU A 312 -15.83 -26.63 5.87
N ASP A 313 -15.59 -25.99 7.01
CA ASP A 313 -14.26 -25.51 7.36
C ASP A 313 -13.34 -26.72 7.54
N ASP A 314 -12.36 -26.84 6.66
CA ASP A 314 -11.17 -27.64 6.91
C ASP A 314 -10.39 -26.94 8.03
N THR A 315 -10.90 -27.12 9.24
CA THR A 315 -10.67 -26.26 10.40
C THR A 315 -9.20 -26.12 10.73
N VAL A 316 -8.38 -27.14 10.45
CA VAL A 316 -6.95 -27.10 10.75
C VAL A 316 -6.24 -26.09 9.85
N TRP A 317 -6.41 -26.18 8.52
CA TRP A 317 -5.76 -25.25 7.58
C TRP A 317 -6.20 -23.81 7.83
N VAL A 318 -7.51 -23.59 8.00
CA VAL A 318 -8.06 -22.24 8.22
C VAL A 318 -7.55 -21.68 9.56
N ALA A 319 -7.65 -22.44 10.66
CA ALA A 319 -7.22 -21.97 11.97
C ALA A 319 -5.71 -21.71 12.05
N GLU A 320 -4.89 -22.56 11.42
CA GLU A 320 -3.44 -22.35 11.32
C GLU A 320 -3.12 -21.06 10.56
N ASN A 321 -3.80 -20.79 9.43
CA ASN A 321 -3.57 -19.57 8.66
C ASN A 321 -4.02 -18.31 9.39
N LEU A 322 -5.18 -18.34 10.05
CA LEU A 322 -5.64 -17.22 10.90
C LEU A 322 -4.65 -16.94 12.05
N THR A 323 -4.09 -18.01 12.65
CA THR A 323 -3.05 -17.88 13.68
C THR A 323 -1.79 -17.26 13.10
N HIS A 324 -1.31 -17.74 11.95
CA HIS A 324 -0.14 -17.19 11.27
C HIS A 324 -0.35 -15.73 10.83
N ASP A 325 -1.57 -15.33 10.45
CA ASP A 325 -1.89 -13.94 10.11
C ASP A 325 -1.80 -13.03 11.33
N ALA A 326 -2.31 -13.45 12.48
CA ALA A 326 -2.19 -12.69 13.73
C ALA A 326 -0.72 -12.56 14.20
N GLU A 327 0.05 -13.65 14.10
CA GLU A 327 1.49 -13.63 14.39
C GLU A 327 2.26 -12.70 13.45
N TYR A 328 1.93 -12.74 12.16
CA TYR A 328 2.56 -11.89 11.16
C TYR A 328 2.20 -10.42 11.34
N GLN A 329 0.95 -10.08 11.68
CA GLN A 329 0.55 -8.71 12.03
C GLN A 329 1.32 -8.18 13.25
N THR A 330 1.52 -9.03 14.26
CA THR A 330 2.31 -8.67 15.44
C THR A 330 3.77 -8.40 15.05
N GLN A 331 4.34 -9.19 14.13
CA GLN A 331 5.68 -8.97 13.59
C GLN A 331 5.75 -7.66 12.79
N LEU A 332 4.79 -7.44 11.87
CA LEU A 332 4.21 -6.16 11.41
C LEU A 332 4.60 -4.96 12.27
N ILE A 333 3.79 -4.81 13.31
CA ILE A 333 3.80 -3.69 14.23
C ILE A 333 5.16 -3.58 14.92
N ALA A 334 5.68 -4.68 15.47
CA ALA A 334 6.95 -4.68 16.21
C ALA A 334 8.15 -4.27 15.33
N GLY A 335 8.20 -4.74 14.07
CA GLY A 335 9.26 -4.38 13.14
C GLY A 335 9.20 -2.92 12.71
N LYS A 336 8.00 -2.36 12.58
CA LYS A 336 7.80 -0.92 12.29
C LYS A 336 8.18 -0.04 13.48
N GLU A 337 7.78 -0.39 14.69
CA GLU A 337 8.24 0.32 15.90
C GLU A 337 9.76 0.26 16.07
N GLU A 338 10.37 -0.90 15.79
CA GLU A 338 11.84 -1.04 15.82
C GLU A 338 12.51 -0.21 14.72
N ALA A 339 11.91 -0.12 13.52
CA ALA A 339 12.41 0.73 12.45
C ALA A 339 12.40 2.21 12.88
N VAL A 340 11.29 2.71 13.43
CA VAL A 340 11.16 4.08 13.96
C VAL A 340 12.21 4.36 15.05
N LYS A 341 12.41 3.45 16.02
CA LYS A 341 13.44 3.60 17.08
C LYS A 341 14.86 3.71 16.53
N ASN A 342 15.12 3.05 15.40
CA ASN A 342 16.45 2.96 14.79
C ASN A 342 16.67 4.02 13.70
N GLN A 343 15.65 4.79 13.32
CA GLN A 343 15.68 5.78 12.26
C GLN A 343 16.37 7.08 12.69
N LYS A 344 17.64 6.99 13.14
CA LYS A 344 18.37 8.16 13.65
C LYS A 344 19.07 9.02 12.61
N ASP A 345 19.27 8.54 11.37
CA ASP A 345 20.12 9.26 10.40
C ASP A 345 19.77 8.98 8.91
N GLU A 346 18.69 8.26 8.58
CA GLU A 346 18.34 7.91 7.17
C GLU A 346 17.40 8.91 6.46
N LEU A 347 17.05 10.01 7.13
CA LEU A 347 16.24 11.12 6.60
C LEU A 347 16.83 11.83 5.36
N LEU A 348 18.03 11.42 4.92
CA LEU A 348 18.66 11.86 3.69
C LEU A 348 18.15 11.01 2.53
N ILE A 349 16.93 11.27 2.07
CA ILE A 349 16.58 10.89 0.70
C ILE A 349 17.58 11.61 -0.21
N ALA A 350 18.27 10.82 -1.02
CA ALA A 350 19.19 11.26 -2.03
C ALA A 350 18.47 12.24 -2.99
N ASP A 351 18.83 13.51 -2.85
CA ASP A 351 18.65 14.63 -3.79
C ASP A 351 19.29 14.30 -5.16
N ASN A 352 18.73 13.34 -5.90
CA ASN A 352 19.14 13.11 -7.29
C ASN A 352 18.08 13.65 -8.25
N VAL A 353 17.60 14.87 -8.03
CA VAL A 353 17.20 15.76 -9.13
C VAL A 353 18.44 16.57 -9.52
N GLU A 354 19.54 15.88 -9.85
CA GLU A 354 20.69 16.51 -10.49
C GLU A 354 20.32 16.68 -11.97
N GLY A 355 19.87 17.88 -12.38
CA GLY A 355 19.63 18.11 -13.81
C GLY A 355 19.12 19.48 -14.23
N GLU A 356 18.31 20.16 -13.42
CA GLU A 356 17.66 21.41 -13.82
C GLU A 356 17.81 22.47 -12.73
N GLU A 357 18.08 23.73 -13.13
CA GLU A 357 18.04 24.88 -12.21
C GLU A 357 16.60 25.03 -11.71
N LEU A 358 16.32 24.46 -10.54
CA LEU A 358 15.04 24.63 -9.86
C LEU A 358 14.91 26.08 -9.37
N ASP A 359 13.71 26.65 -9.47
CA ASP A 359 13.37 27.96 -8.92
C ASP A 359 13.67 28.03 -7.40
N GLU A 360 13.97 29.22 -6.87
CA GLU A 360 14.22 29.40 -5.44
C GLU A 360 12.98 29.04 -4.59
N ASP A 361 11.77 29.33 -5.11
CA ASP A 361 10.50 28.98 -4.48
C ASP A 361 10.33 27.44 -4.39
N VAL A 362 10.84 26.70 -5.38
CA VAL A 362 10.83 25.22 -5.41
C VAL A 362 11.68 24.64 -4.29
N ILE A 363 12.91 25.15 -4.17
CA ILE A 363 13.89 24.69 -3.19
C ILE A 363 13.35 24.99 -1.78
N ALA A 364 12.72 26.16 -1.59
CA ALA A 364 12.09 26.52 -0.34
C ALA A 364 10.92 25.58 0.02
N ALA A 365 10.02 25.28 -0.92
CA ALA A 365 8.90 24.36 -0.70
C ALA A 365 9.38 22.95 -0.33
N LYS A 366 10.39 22.43 -1.05
CA LYS A 366 11.01 21.13 -0.71
C LYS A 366 11.63 21.12 0.68
N GLY A 367 12.30 22.21 1.08
CA GLY A 367 12.84 22.38 2.42
C GLY A 367 11.75 22.31 3.49
N LYS A 368 10.63 23.02 3.29
CA LYS A 368 9.47 22.96 4.20
C LYS A 368 8.89 21.56 4.32
N VAL A 369 8.73 20.84 3.20
CA VAL A 369 8.25 19.44 3.19
C VAL A 369 9.18 18.55 4.01
N GLN A 370 10.50 18.66 3.83
CA GLN A 370 11.47 17.89 4.62
C GLN A 370 11.39 18.20 6.12
N GLU A 371 11.21 19.47 6.48
CA GLU A 371 11.04 19.87 7.89
C GLU A 371 9.74 19.32 8.49
N ALA A 372 8.63 19.32 7.75
CA ALA A 372 7.38 18.70 8.19
C ALA A 372 7.57 17.20 8.46
N TYR A 373 8.16 16.46 7.52
CA TYR A 373 8.42 15.03 7.70
C TYR A 373 9.37 14.74 8.86
N LYS A 374 10.36 15.62 9.08
CA LYS A 374 11.22 15.50 10.24
C LYS A 374 10.42 15.61 11.54
N ALA A 375 9.48 16.54 11.65
CA ALA A 375 8.61 16.67 12.82
C ALA A 375 7.74 15.42 13.01
N LEU A 376 7.19 14.85 11.92
CA LEU A 376 6.45 13.58 11.97
C LEU A 376 7.31 12.44 12.52
N MET A 377 8.52 12.22 11.98
CA MET A 377 9.43 11.17 12.47
C MET A 377 9.86 11.38 13.93
N GLU A 378 10.10 12.63 14.33
CA GLU A 378 10.37 12.96 15.73
C GLU A 378 9.15 12.61 16.61
N ALA A 379 7.93 12.88 16.14
CA ALA A 379 6.70 12.50 16.84
C ALA A 379 6.57 10.98 17.00
N GLU A 380 6.75 10.22 15.91
CA GLU A 380 6.72 8.77 15.91
C GLU A 380 7.75 8.17 16.88
N GLU A 381 8.99 8.69 16.88
CA GLU A 381 10.02 8.28 17.83
C GLU A 381 9.59 8.54 19.28
N GLN A 382 9.02 9.71 19.59
CA GLN A 382 8.55 10.01 20.95
C GLN A 382 7.39 9.12 21.38
N LEU A 383 6.40 8.91 20.50
CA LEU A 383 5.23 8.06 20.75
C LEU A 383 5.66 6.61 21.05
N VAL A 384 6.55 6.05 20.23
CA VAL A 384 7.08 4.70 20.38
C VAL A 384 7.97 4.54 21.62
N ASN A 385 8.57 5.63 22.11
CA ASN A 385 9.30 5.66 23.38
C ASN A 385 8.39 5.89 24.60
N GLY A 386 7.08 6.04 24.40
CA GLY A 386 6.09 6.26 25.45
C GLY A 386 6.01 7.70 25.96
N ASP A 387 6.62 8.67 25.27
CA ASP A 387 6.54 10.10 25.60
C ASP A 387 5.41 10.75 24.79
N ALA A 388 4.17 10.41 25.16
CA ALA A 388 2.97 10.85 24.43
C ALA A 388 2.83 12.39 24.37
N GLU A 389 3.22 13.12 25.42
CA GLU A 389 3.14 14.59 25.45
C GLU A 389 4.05 15.23 24.40
N LYS A 390 5.31 14.78 24.30
CA LYS A 390 6.21 15.26 23.25
C LYS A 390 5.82 14.77 21.87
N GLY A 391 5.32 13.54 21.77
CA GLY A 391 4.76 12.99 20.53
C GLY A 391 3.65 13.90 20.00
N ASP A 392 2.67 14.22 20.84
CA ASP A 392 1.55 15.10 20.50
C ASP A 392 2.05 16.50 20.11
N GLN A 393 3.01 17.07 20.86
CA GLN A 393 3.60 18.37 20.51
C GLN A 393 4.25 18.38 19.11
N GLN A 394 4.93 17.30 18.73
CA GLN A 394 5.59 17.18 17.43
C GLN A 394 4.60 16.89 16.30
N LEU A 395 3.50 16.17 16.58
CA LEU A 395 2.39 16.05 15.62
C LEU A 395 1.74 17.40 15.33
N GLU A 396 1.59 18.27 16.34
CA GLU A 396 1.08 19.63 16.13
C GLU A 396 2.08 20.50 15.34
N ASP A 397 3.40 20.35 15.57
CA ASP A 397 4.42 21.03 14.72
C ASP A 397 4.37 20.52 13.27
N PHE A 398 4.19 19.21 13.07
CA PHE A 398 3.97 18.63 11.74
C PHE A 398 2.75 19.25 11.05
N LYS A 399 1.58 19.25 11.69
CA LYS A 399 0.34 19.83 11.14
C LYS A 399 0.51 21.31 10.80
N ALA A 400 1.14 22.09 11.69
CA ALA A 400 1.40 23.52 11.46
C ALA A 400 2.31 23.75 10.24
N ARG A 401 3.34 22.91 10.05
CA ARG A 401 4.23 22.99 8.88
C ARG A 401 3.53 22.60 7.59
N ILE A 402 2.65 21.60 7.62
CA ILE A 402 1.84 21.29 6.44
C ILE A 402 0.91 22.46 6.10
N GLN A 403 0.27 23.08 7.09
CA GLN A 403 -0.55 24.27 6.83
C GLN A 403 0.26 25.40 6.18
N ASP A 404 1.48 25.69 6.66
CA ASP A 404 2.36 26.68 6.03
C ASP A 404 2.76 26.31 4.58
N ILE A 405 2.91 25.02 4.28
CA ILE A 405 3.10 24.53 2.91
C ILE A 405 1.84 24.78 2.07
N LEU A 406 0.66 24.41 2.57
CA LEU A 406 -0.62 24.60 1.88
C LEU A 406 -0.88 26.09 1.57
N ASP A 407 -0.64 26.97 2.55
CA ASP A 407 -0.77 28.42 2.36
C ASP A 407 0.20 28.96 1.29
N SER A 408 1.41 28.37 1.23
CA SER A 408 2.41 28.70 0.20
C SER A 408 2.03 28.14 -1.18
N LEU A 409 1.35 26.98 -1.23
CA LEU A 409 0.93 26.33 -2.47
C LEU A 409 -0.10 27.17 -3.22
N SER A 410 -1.05 27.82 -2.55
CA SER A 410 -2.03 28.67 -3.24
C SER A 410 -1.35 29.81 -4.01
N GLY A 411 -0.35 30.47 -3.41
CA GLY A 411 0.42 31.51 -4.10
C GLY A 411 1.33 30.97 -5.21
N LEU A 412 1.76 29.71 -5.10
CA LEU A 412 2.52 29.03 -6.14
C LEU A 412 1.62 28.61 -7.30
N GLU A 413 0.40 28.17 -7.04
CA GLU A 413 -0.59 27.73 -8.02
C GLU A 413 -1.02 28.90 -8.93
N GLU A 414 -1.08 30.12 -8.39
CA GLU A 414 -1.29 31.34 -9.19
C GLU A 414 -0.11 31.67 -10.11
N LYS A 415 1.13 31.37 -9.69
CA LYS A 415 2.35 31.70 -10.44
C LYS A 415 2.71 30.62 -11.47
N ASP A 416 2.66 29.36 -11.05
CA ASP A 416 3.04 28.16 -11.78
C ASP A 416 2.19 26.96 -11.31
N PRO A 417 1.01 26.74 -11.92
CA PRO A 417 0.11 25.65 -11.56
C PRO A 417 0.74 24.27 -11.67
N LEU A 418 1.60 24.06 -12.69
CA LEU A 418 2.24 22.78 -12.92
C LEU A 418 3.19 22.44 -11.78
N TYR A 419 3.97 23.42 -11.35
CA TYR A 419 4.91 23.21 -10.27
C TYR A 419 4.22 23.07 -8.90
N ALA A 420 3.15 23.82 -8.63
CA ALA A 420 2.32 23.61 -7.44
C ALA A 420 1.78 22.16 -7.37
N GLN A 421 1.32 21.63 -8.51
CA GLN A 421 0.89 20.23 -8.60
C GLN A 421 2.02 19.24 -8.31
N VAL A 422 3.24 19.47 -8.80
CA VAL A 422 4.40 18.60 -8.50
C VAL A 422 4.71 18.56 -7.01
N VAL A 423 4.63 19.69 -6.31
CA VAL A 423 4.84 19.73 -4.85
C VAL A 423 3.71 19.00 -4.12
N ARG A 424 2.46 19.20 -4.55
CA ARG A 424 1.29 18.52 -3.99
C ARG A 424 1.39 17.01 -4.16
N ASP A 425 1.67 16.53 -5.36
CA ASP A 425 1.86 15.10 -5.67
C ASP A 425 2.99 14.50 -4.82
N ALA A 426 4.14 15.18 -4.74
CA ALA A 426 5.27 14.71 -3.93
C ALA A 426 4.93 14.64 -2.43
N LEU A 427 4.11 15.56 -1.92
CA LEU A 427 3.65 15.56 -0.54
C LEU A 427 2.62 14.44 -0.30
N GLN A 428 1.66 14.28 -1.22
CA GLN A 428 0.66 13.22 -1.20
C GLN A 428 1.30 11.83 -1.22
N ASP A 429 2.23 11.57 -2.14
CA ASP A 429 2.92 10.28 -2.25
C ASP A 429 3.66 9.89 -0.97
N LYS A 430 4.20 10.89 -0.27
CA LYS A 430 4.87 10.69 1.01
C LYS A 430 3.86 10.38 2.12
N ILE A 431 2.71 11.07 2.15
CA ILE A 431 1.62 10.77 3.09
C ILE A 431 1.08 9.37 2.84
N ASP A 432 0.76 9.01 1.60
CA ASP A 432 0.26 7.68 1.22
C ASP A 432 1.22 6.58 1.67
N MET A 433 2.53 6.80 1.49
CA MET A 433 3.55 5.85 1.91
C MET A 433 3.58 5.69 3.44
N GLN A 434 3.48 6.79 4.19
CA GLN A 434 3.42 6.72 5.66
C GLN A 434 2.09 6.12 6.16
N LEU A 435 0.95 6.47 5.56
CA LEU A 435 -0.34 5.87 5.88
C LEU A 435 -0.35 4.36 5.61
N LYS A 436 0.26 3.92 4.50
CA LYS A 436 0.48 2.50 4.21
C LYS A 436 1.31 1.81 5.30
N ASP A 437 2.40 2.44 5.73
CA ASP A 437 3.23 1.93 6.81
C ASP A 437 2.44 1.88 8.13
N LEU A 438 1.59 2.86 8.40
CA LEU A 438 0.80 2.93 9.64
C LEU A 438 -0.54 2.18 9.60
N ALA A 439 -0.93 1.59 8.47
CA ALA A 439 -2.26 1.00 8.33
C ALA A 439 -2.50 -0.24 9.23
N THR A 440 -1.44 -0.93 9.71
CA THR A 440 -1.59 -2.05 10.68
C THR A 440 -1.85 -1.58 12.12
N PHE A 441 -1.64 -0.30 12.41
CA PHE A 441 -1.83 0.27 13.74
C PHE A 441 -3.29 0.68 13.90
N GLY A 442 -3.91 0.23 14.98
CA GLY A 442 -5.29 0.53 15.36
C GLY A 442 -5.36 1.37 16.65
N PRO A 443 -6.57 1.75 17.08
CA PRO A 443 -6.77 2.48 18.33
C PRO A 443 -6.08 1.81 19.53
N GLY A 444 -5.31 2.59 20.28
CA GLY A 444 -4.52 2.12 21.43
C GLY A 444 -3.06 1.79 21.12
N ASP A 445 -2.69 1.61 19.86
CA ASP A 445 -1.28 1.46 19.46
C ASP A 445 -0.53 2.79 19.53
N ALA A 446 0.78 2.74 19.79
CA ALA A 446 1.61 3.93 20.01
C ALA A 446 1.59 4.91 18.82
N LEU A 447 1.61 4.38 17.59
CA LEU A 447 1.68 5.19 16.37
C LEU A 447 0.31 5.55 15.77
N TYR A 448 -0.80 5.17 16.41
CA TYR A 448 -2.13 5.45 15.86
C TYR A 448 -2.41 6.96 15.74
N LYS A 449 -1.95 7.78 16.69
CA LYS A 449 -2.09 9.23 16.61
C LYS A 449 -1.36 9.86 15.42
N ALA A 450 -0.21 9.29 15.03
CA ALA A 450 0.51 9.73 13.84
C ALA A 450 -0.30 9.42 12.57
N LYS A 451 -0.97 8.25 12.53
CA LYS A 451 -1.90 7.88 11.46
C LYS A 451 -3.06 8.87 11.35
N GLU A 452 -3.68 9.25 12.47
CA GLU A 452 -4.76 10.24 12.49
C GLU A 452 -4.28 11.61 11.99
N ALA A 453 -3.11 12.08 12.43
CA ALA A 453 -2.53 13.33 11.95
C ALA A 453 -2.26 13.31 10.43
N LEU A 454 -1.79 12.17 9.89
CA LEU A 454 -1.59 11.99 8.45
C LEU A 454 -2.91 11.95 7.68
N GLN A 455 -3.96 11.31 8.21
CA GLN A 455 -5.30 11.32 7.60
C GLN A 455 -5.89 12.75 7.56
N GLU A 456 -5.75 13.53 8.63
CA GLU A 456 -6.15 14.95 8.61
C GLU A 456 -5.38 15.75 7.56
N THR A 457 -4.08 15.45 7.41
CA THR A 457 -3.19 16.11 6.45
C THR A 457 -3.56 15.75 5.01
N GLU A 458 -3.83 14.46 4.74
CA GLU A 458 -4.32 13.95 3.46
C GLU A 458 -5.58 14.69 3.02
N LEU A 459 -6.53 14.86 3.94
CA LEU A 459 -7.78 15.57 3.67
C LEU A 459 -7.54 17.06 3.38
N ALA A 460 -6.60 17.70 4.10
CA ALA A 460 -6.25 19.09 3.87
C ALA A 460 -5.53 19.33 2.53
N LEU A 461 -4.86 18.31 1.99
CA LEU A 461 -4.14 18.38 0.72
C LEU A 461 -5.00 18.20 -0.52
N ALA A 462 -6.16 17.56 -0.38
CA ALA A 462 -7.11 17.41 -1.46
C ALA A 462 -7.57 18.79 -1.98
N PRO A 463 -7.20 19.18 -3.22
CA PRO A 463 -7.38 20.54 -3.68
C PRO A 463 -8.84 20.88 -4.01
N THR A 464 -9.62 19.89 -4.42
CA THR A 464 -11.05 20.07 -4.74
C THR A 464 -11.96 19.43 -3.70
N ASP A 465 -13.20 19.92 -3.60
CA ASP A 465 -14.21 19.30 -2.72
C ASP A 465 -14.52 17.84 -3.15
N VAL A 466 -14.38 17.53 -4.43
CA VAL A 466 -14.52 16.18 -4.98
C VAL A 466 -13.44 15.24 -4.46
N GLU A 467 -12.17 15.66 -4.49
CA GLU A 467 -11.08 14.86 -3.94
C GLU A 467 -11.19 14.75 -2.41
N LYS A 468 -11.63 15.81 -1.72
CA LYS A 468 -11.88 15.74 -0.26
C LYS A 468 -12.92 14.69 0.09
N VAL A 469 -14.03 14.65 -0.64
CA VAL A 469 -15.06 13.60 -0.47
C VAL A 469 -14.47 12.22 -0.78
N GLY A 470 -13.65 12.10 -1.82
CA GLY A 470 -12.94 10.87 -2.16
C GLY A 470 -12.04 10.35 -1.02
N VAL A 471 -11.27 11.24 -0.40
CA VAL A 471 -10.41 10.98 0.77
C VAL A 471 -11.25 10.63 2.00
N GLN A 472 -12.28 11.41 2.34
CA GLN A 472 -13.16 11.13 3.47
C GLN A 472 -13.85 9.78 3.35
N LEU A 473 -14.26 9.37 2.14
CA LEU A 473 -14.81 8.03 1.88
C LEU A 473 -13.77 6.94 2.13
N ALA A 474 -12.54 7.09 1.62
CA ALA A 474 -11.47 6.12 1.84
C ALA A 474 -11.11 5.98 3.34
N GLN A 475 -11.17 7.10 4.07
CA GLN A 475 -10.95 7.15 5.51
C GLN A 475 -12.14 6.59 6.31
N ALA A 476 -13.37 6.73 5.81
CA ALA A 476 -14.55 6.10 6.38
C ALA A 476 -14.47 4.57 6.21
N GLU A 477 -14.02 4.10 5.04
CA GLU A 477 -13.73 2.68 4.80
C GLU A 477 -12.72 2.13 5.82
N ASP A 478 -11.60 2.84 6.02
CA ASP A 478 -10.59 2.46 7.02
C ASP A 478 -11.18 2.30 8.41
N ALA A 479 -12.06 3.21 8.81
CA ALA A 479 -12.69 3.14 10.12
C ALA A 479 -13.54 1.88 10.29
N LEU A 480 -14.26 1.45 9.23
CA LEU A 480 -15.04 0.21 9.27
C LEU A 480 -14.14 -1.04 9.32
N LEU A 481 -13.03 -1.05 8.58
CA LEU A 481 -12.07 -2.17 8.58
C LEU A 481 -11.37 -2.29 9.94
N GLU A 482 -10.93 -1.18 10.53
CA GLU A 482 -10.35 -1.15 11.88
C GLU A 482 -11.37 -1.56 12.95
N MET A 483 -12.65 -1.19 12.77
CA MET A 483 -13.72 -1.60 13.67
C MET A 483 -13.88 -3.13 13.67
N GLN A 484 -13.80 -3.78 12.50
CA GLN A 484 -13.80 -5.25 12.43
C GLN A 484 -12.63 -5.88 13.21
N ASP A 485 -11.43 -5.31 13.10
CA ASP A 485 -10.26 -5.80 13.84
C ASP A 485 -10.45 -5.67 15.37
N LEU A 486 -11.00 -4.53 15.83
CA LEU A 486 -11.28 -4.31 17.26
C LEU A 486 -12.35 -5.25 17.80
N LEU A 487 -13.40 -5.52 17.02
CA LEU A 487 -14.45 -6.46 17.40
C LEU A 487 -13.91 -7.90 17.50
N LYS A 488 -12.99 -8.29 16.61
CA LYS A 488 -12.29 -9.58 16.72
C LYS A 488 -11.42 -9.65 17.98
N ALA A 489 -10.85 -8.53 18.41
CA ALA A 489 -10.13 -8.42 19.67
C ALA A 489 -11.03 -8.27 20.91
N GLY A 490 -12.36 -8.17 20.73
CA GLY A 490 -13.33 -7.97 21.82
C GLY A 490 -13.36 -6.56 22.40
N ASN A 491 -12.86 -5.55 21.67
CA ASN A 491 -12.79 -4.16 22.10
C ASN A 491 -13.93 -3.31 21.53
N THR A 492 -15.12 -3.48 22.09
CA THR A 492 -16.36 -2.85 21.61
C THR A 492 -16.40 -1.33 21.85
N GLU A 493 -15.74 -0.82 22.89
CA GLU A 493 -15.72 0.62 23.20
C GLU A 493 -15.00 1.41 22.11
N GLN A 494 -13.79 1.00 21.73
CA GLN A 494 -13.05 1.64 20.64
C GLN A 494 -13.69 1.39 19.27
N ALA A 495 -14.37 0.26 19.09
CA ALA A 495 -15.17 -0.01 17.90
C ALA A 495 -16.32 1.01 17.77
N ALA A 496 -16.99 1.37 18.86
CA ALA A 496 -18.03 2.40 18.86
C ALA A 496 -17.49 3.80 18.56
N GLU A 497 -16.29 4.13 19.02
CA GLU A 497 -15.60 5.37 18.63
C GLU A 497 -15.32 5.43 17.12
N LEU A 498 -14.93 4.31 16.51
CA LEU A 498 -14.74 4.21 15.05
C LEU A 498 -16.06 4.30 14.27
N LEU A 499 -17.14 3.70 14.77
CA LEU A 499 -18.47 3.83 14.16
C LEU A 499 -18.94 5.29 14.15
N ASN A 500 -18.71 6.02 15.26
CA ASN A 500 -19.01 7.45 15.34
C ASN A 500 -18.16 8.26 14.35
N ARG A 501 -16.85 7.98 14.25
CA ARG A 501 -15.97 8.62 13.26
C ARG A 501 -16.40 8.33 11.83
N TYR A 502 -16.80 7.10 11.52
CA TYR A 502 -17.42 6.74 10.24
C TYR A 502 -18.63 7.61 9.96
N HIS A 503 -19.58 7.66 10.91
CA HIS A 503 -20.81 8.41 10.77
C HIS A 503 -20.58 9.92 10.60
N GLU A 504 -19.66 10.52 11.36
CA GLU A 504 -19.25 11.92 11.23
C GLU A 504 -18.65 12.21 9.85
N ARG A 505 -17.73 11.36 9.37
CA ARG A 505 -17.12 11.49 8.04
C ARG A 505 -18.15 11.38 6.94
N THR A 506 -19.10 10.43 7.04
CA THR A 506 -20.13 10.25 6.02
C THR A 506 -21.22 11.31 6.02
N ASN A 507 -21.50 11.93 7.17
CA ASN A 507 -22.46 13.04 7.24
C ASN A 507 -21.84 14.38 6.85
N GLY A 508 -20.51 14.51 6.95
CA GLY A 508 -19.78 15.69 6.54
C GLY A 508 -19.65 15.87 5.02
N PHE A 509 -20.20 14.98 4.19
CA PHE A 509 -20.12 15.10 2.74
C PHE A 509 -20.94 16.29 2.24
N SER A 510 -20.26 17.40 1.97
CA SER A 510 -20.81 18.52 1.21
C SER A 510 -20.04 18.66 -0.10
N LEU A 511 -20.70 18.39 -1.22
CA LEU A 511 -20.15 18.67 -2.55
C LEU A 511 -20.64 20.04 -3.01
N ASN A 512 -19.71 21.00 -3.15
CA ASN A 512 -20.00 22.23 -3.86
C ASN A 512 -19.80 22.01 -5.37
N VAL A 513 -20.90 22.00 -6.11
CA VAL A 513 -20.95 21.57 -7.52
C VAL A 513 -20.72 22.74 -8.49
N ALA A 514 -20.65 23.99 -7.99
CA ALA A 514 -20.77 25.19 -8.82
C ALA A 514 -19.71 25.34 -9.95
N ASP A 515 -18.51 24.78 -9.77
CA ASP A 515 -17.37 25.00 -10.68
C ASP A 515 -16.81 23.70 -11.30
N GLN A 516 -17.50 22.57 -11.14
CA GLN A 516 -17.01 21.25 -11.54
C GLN A 516 -17.51 20.83 -12.93
N ASN A 517 -16.67 20.11 -13.69
CA ASN A 517 -17.09 19.54 -14.96
C ASN A 517 -18.12 18.42 -14.71
N GLU A 518 -19.22 18.40 -15.49
CA GLU A 518 -20.27 17.38 -15.41
C GLU A 518 -19.73 15.95 -15.52
N GLU A 519 -18.67 15.76 -16.31
CA GLU A 519 -18.00 14.45 -16.47
C GLU A 519 -17.27 14.02 -15.20
N GLU A 520 -16.51 14.91 -14.55
CA GLU A 520 -15.81 14.63 -13.29
C GLU A 520 -16.78 14.35 -12.16
N LEU A 521 -17.88 15.12 -12.09
CA LEU A 521 -18.96 14.88 -11.13
C LEU A 521 -19.60 13.51 -11.32
N ARG A 522 -19.81 13.10 -12.58
CA ARG A 522 -20.36 11.79 -12.90
C ARG A 522 -19.41 10.67 -12.48
N GLU A 523 -18.11 10.79 -12.79
CA GLU A 523 -17.11 9.80 -12.36
C GLU A 523 -17.01 9.71 -10.84
N LEU A 524 -17.00 10.86 -10.14
CA LEU A 524 -17.04 10.87 -8.68
C LEU A 524 -18.31 10.20 -8.17
N PHE A 525 -19.48 10.55 -8.71
CA PHE A 525 -20.75 10.00 -8.25
C PHE A 525 -20.77 8.47 -8.38
N MET A 526 -20.29 7.96 -9.52
CA MET A 526 -20.11 6.52 -9.76
C MET A 526 -19.13 5.88 -8.77
N SER A 527 -18.00 6.54 -8.50
CA SER A 527 -17.02 6.06 -7.51
C SER A 527 -17.61 6.05 -6.09
N LEU A 528 -18.36 7.09 -5.72
CA LEU A 528 -19.03 7.23 -4.44
C LEU A 528 -20.08 6.14 -4.24
N ILE A 529 -20.82 5.81 -5.30
CA ILE A 529 -21.77 4.71 -5.31
C ILE A 529 -21.07 3.38 -4.97
N GLY A 530 -20.02 3.03 -5.70
CA GLY A 530 -19.31 1.76 -5.47
C GLY A 530 -18.69 1.68 -4.07
N LYS A 531 -18.11 2.79 -3.59
CA LYS A 531 -17.57 2.88 -2.22
C LYS A 531 -18.66 2.73 -1.16
N GLN A 532 -19.80 3.41 -1.30
CA GLN A 532 -20.93 3.29 -0.37
C GLN A 532 -21.52 1.88 -0.38
N ALA A 533 -21.64 1.26 -1.55
CA ALA A 533 -22.04 -0.14 -1.68
C ALA A 533 -21.11 -1.06 -0.88
N THR A 534 -19.80 -0.84 -1.01
CA THR A 534 -18.78 -1.56 -0.24
C THR A 534 -18.89 -1.30 1.26
N HIS A 535 -19.08 -0.06 1.72
CA HIS A 535 -19.27 0.26 3.13
C HIS A 535 -20.46 -0.50 3.75
N MET A 536 -21.58 -0.57 3.04
CA MET A 536 -22.77 -1.32 3.48
C MET A 536 -22.49 -2.83 3.58
N LYS A 537 -21.65 -3.36 2.67
CA LYS A 537 -21.20 -4.77 2.68
C LYS A 537 -20.35 -5.05 3.92
N VAL A 538 -19.40 -4.16 4.21
CA VAL A 538 -18.54 -4.23 5.39
C VAL A 538 -19.38 -4.13 6.69
N MET A 539 -20.29 -3.16 6.80
CA MET A 539 -21.17 -2.99 7.97
C MET A 539 -22.08 -4.19 8.22
N THR A 540 -22.59 -4.83 7.17
CA THR A 540 -23.38 -6.05 7.33
C THR A 540 -22.55 -7.22 7.82
N SER A 541 -21.32 -7.36 7.31
CA SER A 541 -20.38 -8.37 7.81
C SER A 541 -20.08 -8.16 9.30
N ILE A 542 -19.94 -6.90 9.74
CA ILE A 542 -19.81 -6.54 11.16
C ILE A 542 -21.05 -6.97 11.95
N GLU A 543 -22.24 -6.59 11.50
CA GLU A 543 -23.50 -6.92 12.19
C GLU A 543 -23.65 -8.43 12.39
N GLN A 544 -23.39 -9.21 11.35
CA GLN A 544 -23.48 -10.67 11.40
C GLN A 544 -22.41 -11.29 12.31
N SER A 545 -21.21 -10.70 12.35
CA SER A 545 -20.16 -11.13 13.27
C SER A 545 -20.57 -10.91 14.72
N LEU A 546 -21.19 -9.76 15.02
CA LEU A 546 -21.73 -9.44 16.35
C LEU A 546 -22.89 -10.37 16.75
N GLU A 547 -23.74 -10.73 15.79
CA GLU A 547 -24.82 -11.70 16.01
C GLU A 547 -24.28 -13.08 16.41
N LEU A 548 -23.23 -13.57 15.73
CA LEU A 548 -22.59 -14.84 16.06
C LEU A 548 -21.91 -14.83 17.44
N GLN A 549 -21.44 -13.67 17.89
CA GLN A 549 -20.84 -13.48 19.20
C GLN A 549 -21.89 -13.38 20.33
N ASN A 550 -23.20 -13.40 20.01
CA ASN A 550 -24.29 -13.10 20.94
C ASN A 550 -24.07 -11.77 21.67
N ASP A 551 -23.71 -10.73 20.91
CA ASP A 551 -23.49 -9.41 21.49
C ASP A 551 -24.78 -8.87 22.16
N GLU A 552 -24.77 -8.83 23.49
CA GLU A 552 -25.85 -8.26 24.31
C GLU A 552 -25.68 -6.74 24.53
N SER A 553 -24.59 -6.12 24.03
CA SER A 553 -24.24 -4.72 24.35
C SER A 553 -25.14 -3.67 23.67
N GLY A 554 -25.97 -4.08 22.71
CA GLY A 554 -26.73 -3.17 21.85
C GLY A 554 -25.88 -2.56 20.72
N PHE A 555 -24.56 -2.83 20.69
CA PHE A 555 -23.69 -2.31 19.65
C PHE A 555 -24.06 -2.83 18.26
N ARG A 556 -24.52 -4.08 18.15
CA ARG A 556 -25.14 -4.60 16.92
C ARG A 556 -26.26 -3.69 16.40
N ASP A 557 -27.15 -3.23 17.27
CA ASP A 557 -28.29 -2.40 16.89
C ASP A 557 -27.81 -1.00 16.42
N GLU A 558 -26.74 -0.47 17.03
CA GLU A 558 -26.11 0.79 16.59
C GLU A 558 -25.50 0.65 15.19
N VAL A 559 -24.73 -0.42 14.93
CA VAL A 559 -24.17 -0.71 13.59
C VAL A 559 -25.29 -0.86 12.56
N LYS A 560 -26.34 -1.61 12.91
CA LYS A 560 -27.52 -1.78 12.06
C LYS A 560 -28.18 -0.44 11.74
N GLN A 561 -28.39 0.41 12.75
CA GLN A 561 -28.99 1.74 12.58
C GLN A 561 -28.16 2.63 11.65
N VAL A 562 -26.84 2.69 11.83
CA VAL A 562 -25.94 3.48 10.98
C VAL A 562 -25.94 2.97 9.54
N ARG A 563 -25.93 1.64 9.35
CA ARG A 563 -26.04 1.03 8.03
C ARG A 563 -27.36 1.41 7.35
N ASP A 564 -28.47 1.25 8.05
CA ASP A 564 -29.80 1.47 7.47
C ASP A 564 -30.03 2.98 7.15
N ASP A 565 -29.50 3.89 7.96
CA ASP A 565 -29.49 5.33 7.67
C ASP A 565 -28.62 5.67 6.45
N THR A 566 -27.44 5.06 6.36
CA THR A 566 -26.53 5.22 5.21
C THR A 566 -27.19 4.74 3.92
N LEU A 567 -27.81 3.54 3.95
CA LEU A 567 -28.54 2.98 2.81
C LEU A 567 -29.71 3.88 2.39
N ARG A 568 -30.46 4.42 3.35
CA ARG A 568 -31.54 5.36 3.06
C ARG A 568 -31.04 6.63 2.38
N LYS A 569 -30.00 7.27 2.93
CA LYS A 569 -29.38 8.47 2.35
C LYS A 569 -28.88 8.20 0.93
N PHE A 570 -28.26 7.04 0.75
CA PHE A 570 -27.76 6.57 -0.54
C PHE A 570 -28.88 6.41 -1.58
N LEU A 571 -29.97 5.71 -1.23
CA LEU A 571 -31.13 5.54 -2.13
C LEU A 571 -31.81 6.87 -2.47
N ILE A 572 -31.92 7.79 -1.52
CA ILE A 572 -32.45 9.14 -1.77
C ILE A 572 -31.55 9.90 -2.74
N ALA A 573 -30.22 9.82 -2.57
CA ALA A 573 -29.27 10.47 -3.47
C ALA A 573 -29.40 9.93 -4.92
N LEU A 574 -29.61 8.63 -5.09
CA LEU A 574 -29.87 8.01 -6.41
C LEU A 574 -31.21 8.49 -7.00
N GLU A 575 -32.28 8.53 -6.22
CA GLU A 575 -33.60 8.99 -6.68
C GLU A 575 -33.59 10.47 -7.12
N GLN A 576 -32.80 11.30 -6.43
CA GLN A 576 -32.66 12.73 -6.73
C GLN A 576 -31.76 13.01 -7.95
N ASN A 577 -30.95 12.05 -8.37
CA ASN A 577 -29.92 12.23 -9.41
C ASN A 577 -30.00 11.16 -10.51
N PRO A 578 -31.18 10.93 -11.12
CA PRO A 578 -31.40 9.80 -12.02
C PRO A 578 -30.52 9.83 -13.28
N ASP A 579 -30.12 11.01 -13.72
CA ASP A 579 -29.27 11.19 -14.91
C ASP A 579 -27.84 10.62 -14.72
N TYR A 580 -27.41 10.47 -13.45
CA TYR A 580 -26.11 9.90 -13.10
C TYR A 580 -26.17 8.40 -12.78
N VAL A 581 -27.37 7.81 -12.72
CA VAL A 581 -27.56 6.40 -12.39
C VAL A 581 -27.45 5.54 -13.66
N SER A 582 -26.29 4.89 -13.84
CA SER A 582 -26.10 3.95 -14.96
C SER A 582 -26.81 2.60 -14.71
N ASP A 583 -26.98 1.79 -15.76
CA ASP A 583 -27.49 0.42 -15.60
C ASP A 583 -26.56 -0.43 -14.70
N ASP A 584 -25.25 -0.14 -14.69
CA ASP A 584 -24.28 -0.80 -13.82
C ASP A 584 -24.52 -0.44 -12.34
N VAL A 585 -24.81 0.84 -12.04
CA VAL A 585 -25.22 1.27 -10.69
C VAL A 585 -26.48 0.53 -10.26
N LEU A 586 -27.48 0.45 -11.14
CA LEU A 586 -28.72 -0.24 -10.82
C LEU A 586 -28.48 -1.72 -10.53
N LEU A 587 -27.57 -2.36 -11.27
CA LEU A 587 -27.15 -3.74 -11.01
C LEU A 587 -26.41 -3.88 -9.69
N GLU A 588 -25.55 -2.91 -9.33
CA GLU A 588 -24.84 -2.93 -8.05
C GLU A 588 -25.77 -2.67 -6.86
N VAL A 589 -26.71 -1.72 -6.97
CA VAL A 589 -27.77 -1.47 -5.99
C VAL A 589 -28.68 -2.69 -5.85
N LYS A 590 -28.96 -3.38 -6.96
CA LYS A 590 -29.72 -4.62 -6.94
C LYS A 590 -28.93 -5.76 -6.31
N ASP A 591 -27.65 -5.93 -6.64
CA ASP A 591 -26.77 -6.94 -6.03
C ASP A 591 -26.66 -6.70 -4.52
N LEU A 592 -26.49 -5.44 -4.13
CA LEU A 592 -26.59 -4.96 -2.77
C LEU A 592 -27.92 -5.47 -2.18
N TYR A 593 -29.06 -5.01 -2.68
CA TYR A 593 -30.39 -5.45 -2.22
C TYR A 593 -30.56 -6.97 -2.13
N ASP A 594 -30.27 -7.70 -3.19
CA ASP A 594 -30.41 -9.16 -3.28
C ASP A 594 -29.50 -9.87 -2.24
N SER A 595 -28.35 -9.29 -1.91
CA SER A 595 -27.45 -9.81 -0.87
C SER A 595 -27.93 -9.53 0.57
N TYR A 596 -28.77 -8.50 0.80
CA TYR A 596 -29.23 -8.11 2.14
C TYR A 596 -30.66 -8.49 2.47
N VAL A 597 -31.59 -8.35 1.53
CA VAL A 597 -33.03 -8.43 1.80
C VAL A 597 -33.53 -9.87 1.98
N VAL A 598 -32.64 -10.86 1.88
CA VAL A 598 -32.95 -12.24 2.21
C VAL A 598 -33.15 -12.46 3.73
N ALA A 599 -32.95 -11.46 4.60
CA ALA A 599 -33.08 -11.59 6.06
C ALA A 599 -34.13 -10.63 6.72
N GLU A 600 -35.35 -11.16 6.88
CA GLU A 600 -36.31 -10.96 8.00
C GLU A 600 -36.85 -9.56 8.41
N ASP A 601 -36.37 -8.43 7.93
CA ASP A 601 -36.88 -7.10 8.36
C ASP A 601 -37.83 -6.44 7.35
N ALA A 602 -39.13 -6.72 7.48
CA ALA A 602 -40.20 -6.16 6.64
C ALA A 602 -40.23 -4.62 6.61
N SER A 603 -39.62 -3.94 7.60
CA SER A 603 -39.57 -2.47 7.63
C SER A 603 -38.63 -1.87 6.58
N ILE A 604 -37.65 -2.65 6.11
CA ILE A 604 -36.71 -2.26 5.07
C ILE A 604 -37.29 -2.51 3.68
N GLU A 605 -37.99 -3.64 3.47
CA GLU A 605 -38.73 -3.93 2.22
C GLU A 605 -39.66 -2.77 1.84
N ASP A 606 -40.46 -2.26 2.79
CA ASP A 606 -41.41 -1.17 2.55
C ASP A 606 -40.76 0.14 2.07
N LEU A 607 -39.47 0.35 2.36
CA LEU A 607 -38.74 1.57 2.02
C LEU A 607 -37.91 1.38 0.74
N ILE A 608 -37.30 0.21 0.59
CA ILE A 608 -36.38 -0.07 -0.50
C ILE A 608 -37.12 -0.54 -1.75
N ASP A 609 -38.16 -1.37 -1.63
CA ASP A 609 -38.88 -1.90 -2.79
C ASP A 609 -39.50 -0.80 -3.67
N PRO A 610 -40.09 0.27 -3.12
CA PRO A 610 -40.58 1.37 -3.95
C PRO A 610 -39.44 2.15 -4.61
N ALA A 611 -38.33 2.39 -3.90
CA ALA A 611 -37.20 3.14 -4.43
C ALA A 611 -36.49 2.35 -5.54
N VAL A 612 -36.10 1.11 -5.25
CA VAL A 612 -35.49 0.18 -6.23
C VAL A 612 -36.44 -0.13 -7.36
N GLY A 613 -37.74 -0.30 -7.09
CA GLY A 613 -38.77 -0.50 -8.11
C GLY A 613 -38.85 0.69 -9.08
N LYS A 614 -38.89 1.93 -8.57
CA LYS A 614 -38.84 3.14 -9.41
C LYS A 614 -37.53 3.24 -10.19
N LEU A 615 -36.41 2.95 -9.51
CA LEU A 615 -35.07 3.03 -10.10
C LEU A 615 -34.93 2.06 -11.29
N LEU A 616 -35.36 0.80 -11.10
CA LEU A 616 -35.35 -0.26 -12.11
C LEU A 616 -36.38 -0.05 -13.22
N ALA A 617 -37.55 0.54 -12.90
CA ALA A 617 -38.58 0.85 -13.89
C ALA A 617 -38.24 2.08 -14.76
N LYS A 618 -37.19 2.84 -14.39
CA LYS A 618 -36.85 4.15 -14.98
C LYS A 618 -38.04 5.13 -14.95
N GLU A 619 -38.95 4.95 -13.99
CA GLU A 619 -40.16 5.76 -13.84
C GLU A 619 -39.86 7.02 -13.02
N TYR A 620 -39.12 7.96 -13.60
CA TYR A 620 -38.82 9.23 -12.94
C TYR A 620 -39.70 10.34 -13.49
N GLN A 621 -40.51 10.96 -12.61
CA GLN A 621 -41.05 12.29 -12.85
C GLN A 621 -40.16 13.30 -12.13
N VAL A 622 -39.46 14.13 -12.89
CA VAL A 622 -38.65 15.25 -12.37
C VAL A 622 -39.55 16.15 -11.53
N SER A 623 -39.47 16.00 -10.21
CA SER A 623 -40.09 16.91 -9.26
C SER A 623 -38.97 17.67 -8.60
N PHE A 624 -38.71 18.89 -9.07
CA PHE A 624 -37.79 19.82 -8.43
C PHE A 624 -38.25 20.04 -6.98
N ILE A 625 -37.51 19.49 -6.01
CA ILE A 625 -37.70 19.83 -4.60
C ILE A 625 -37.11 21.22 -4.40
N ALA A 626 -37.98 22.20 -4.16
CA ALA A 626 -37.56 23.56 -3.86
C ALA A 626 -36.65 23.59 -2.61
N PRO A 627 -35.63 24.46 -2.56
CA PRO A 627 -34.60 24.50 -1.50
C PRO A 627 -35.11 24.91 -0.10
N ASN A 628 -36.43 25.04 0.12
CA ASN A 628 -37.01 25.55 1.35
C ASN A 628 -37.59 24.49 2.30
N LEU A 629 -37.22 23.21 2.18
CA LEU A 629 -37.58 22.17 3.16
C LEU A 629 -36.44 21.77 4.11
N GLY A 630 -35.28 22.42 4.01
CA GLY A 630 -34.08 22.11 4.80
C GLY A 630 -34.09 22.53 6.28
N ASN A 631 -35.22 22.59 6.98
CA ASN A 631 -35.20 22.90 8.42
C ASN A 631 -36.30 22.28 9.29
N GLU A 632 -37.33 21.64 8.74
CA GLU A 632 -38.37 21.01 9.59
C GLU A 632 -38.18 19.50 9.79
N ALA A 633 -37.22 18.88 9.09
CA ALA A 633 -37.03 17.43 9.13
C ALA A 633 -35.68 16.98 9.74
N GLY A 634 -34.76 17.90 10.07
CA GLY A 634 -33.50 17.55 10.72
C GLY A 634 -32.60 16.62 9.89
N PHE A 635 -32.69 16.66 8.56
CA PHE A 635 -31.88 15.84 7.66
C PHE A 635 -30.85 16.70 6.94
N ASP A 636 -29.58 16.48 7.24
CA ASP A 636 -28.46 16.89 6.39
C ASP A 636 -28.41 15.90 5.20
N ALA A 637 -29.14 16.21 4.12
CA ALA A 637 -28.97 15.52 2.85
C ALA A 637 -27.68 16.01 2.18
N ILE A 638 -27.08 15.20 1.30
CA ILE A 638 -26.07 15.69 0.35
C ILE A 638 -26.79 16.71 -0.55
N VAL A 639 -26.72 17.99 -0.19
CA VAL A 639 -27.37 19.06 -0.96
C VAL A 639 -26.47 19.41 -2.13
N MET A 640 -26.78 18.86 -3.31
CA MET A 640 -26.32 19.47 -4.56
C MET A 640 -27.11 20.76 -4.74
N VAL A 641 -26.49 21.92 -4.49
CA VAL A 641 -27.10 23.22 -4.76
C VAL A 641 -26.68 23.67 -6.17
N PRO A 642 -27.53 23.56 -7.20
CA PRO A 642 -27.28 24.26 -8.45
C PRO A 642 -27.42 25.76 -8.17
N GLN A 643 -26.36 26.53 -8.43
CA GLN A 643 -26.49 27.99 -8.44
C GLN A 643 -27.21 28.38 -9.73
N GLU A 644 -28.39 29.02 -9.62
CA GLU A 644 -28.99 29.67 -10.78
C GLU A 644 -27.98 30.69 -11.31
N ALA A 645 -27.59 30.53 -12.58
CA ALA A 645 -26.75 31.49 -13.28
C ALA A 645 -27.34 32.89 -13.07
N THR A 646 -26.61 33.76 -12.37
CA THR A 646 -27.03 35.15 -12.19
C THR A 646 -27.26 35.74 -13.56
N ALA A 647 -28.51 36.12 -13.84
CA ALA A 647 -28.88 36.75 -15.09
C ALA A 647 -27.94 37.93 -15.34
N ASN A 648 -27.30 37.92 -16.51
CA ASN A 648 -26.59 39.07 -17.05
C ASN A 648 -27.46 40.31 -16.89
N VAL A 649 -26.97 41.29 -16.14
CA VAL A 649 -27.57 42.62 -16.06
C VAL A 649 -27.56 43.21 -17.47
N GLU A 650 -28.74 43.45 -18.01
CA GLU A 650 -28.97 44.15 -19.29
C GLU A 650 -28.24 45.51 -19.29
N GLU A 651 -27.51 45.77 -20.38
CA GLU A 651 -27.05 47.10 -20.76
C GLU A 651 -28.25 48.06 -20.84
N GLU A 652 -28.27 49.09 -19.98
CA GLU A 652 -29.12 50.25 -20.19
C GLU A 652 -28.58 51.05 -21.39
N GLU A 653 -29.35 51.03 -22.49
CA GLU A 653 -29.29 52.01 -23.58
C GLU A 653 -29.61 53.42 -23.04
N GLU A 654 -28.59 54.28 -22.88
CA GLU A 654 -28.80 55.74 -22.86
C GLU A 654 -28.69 56.31 -24.28
N GLU A 655 -29.82 56.32 -25.00
CA GLU A 655 -30.01 57.25 -26.12
C GLU A 655 -30.62 58.58 -25.62
N GLY A 656 -29.81 59.64 -25.70
CA GLY A 656 -30.25 60.91 -26.31
C GLY A 656 -30.50 62.11 -25.39
N GLY A 657 -29.80 63.22 -25.66
CA GLY A 657 -30.38 64.54 -25.40
C GLY A 657 -29.49 65.74 -25.03
N SER A 658 -28.62 66.18 -25.95
CA SER A 658 -28.58 67.57 -26.46
C SER A 658 -28.54 68.82 -25.52
N TRP A 659 -27.47 69.63 -25.72
CA TRP A 659 -27.39 71.11 -25.88
C TRP A 659 -27.01 72.09 -24.71
N ILE A 660 -26.02 72.95 -25.06
CA ILE A 660 -25.67 74.35 -24.65
C ILE A 660 -24.78 74.63 -23.42
N GLY A 661 -23.60 75.24 -23.67
CA GLY A 661 -23.28 76.55 -23.07
C GLY A 661 -21.86 76.82 -22.55
N ASN A 662 -21.11 77.60 -23.35
CA ASN A 662 -19.87 78.38 -23.09
C ASN A 662 -18.51 77.68 -23.07
#